data_AF-A0A8J5WT07-F1
#
_entry.id   AF-A0A8J5WT07-F1
#
_cell.length_a   1.000
_cell.length_b   1.000
_cell.length_c   1.000
_cell.angle_alpha   90.00
_cell.angle_beta   90.00
_cell.angle_gamma   90.00
#
_symmetry.space_group_name_H-M   'P 1'
#
loop_
_entity.id
_entity.type
_entity.pdbx_description
1 polymer ?
#
loop_
_entity_poly.entity_id
_entity_poly.type
_entity_poly.pdbx_seq_one_letter_code
_entity_poly.pdbx_strand_id
1 'polypeptide(L)'
;MIHELCYSCLLYFFLPHPSIHPFRVSLLISRNPAAAAGAEAEYRVFDGRFCPAEAEYRVFDGRFCPAEAEAARAHRVFDGRSRPAEAAARMYVVKRDGRQETVHFDKITARLKKLSYGLSQEHCDPVLVAQKVCAGVYKGVTTSQLDELAAETAAAMTASHPDYASLAARIAVSNLHKNTKKSFSETIKDMYSHVNERSGLMAPLVADDVYEIIMKNAARLDSEIIYDRDFDYDYFGFKTLERSYLLKVGGKVVERPQHMLMRVSVGIHKDDIDSAIKTYHLMSQRWFTHASPTLFNAGTPRPQLSSCFLICMKDDSIEGIYDTLKECAVISKSAGGIGVSVHNIRATGSYIRGTNGTSNGIVPMLRVFNDTARYVDQGGGKRKGAFAVYLEPWHADICEFLDLRKNHGKEEHRARDLFYALWVPDLFMQRVQNNEEWSLFCPNEAPGLADCWGDEFENLYKKYEREGKAKKVVPAQTVWFDILKAQIETGTPYMLYKDTCNRKSNQQNLGTIKSSNLCTEIIEFTSPTETAVCNLASIALPRFVREKDVPIESHPSKLVGSTGSKNRYFDFDKLAEVTSTITYNLNKIIDVNYYPVETAKRSNMRHRPIGIGVQGLADTFILLGMPFDSPEAQQLNKGIFETIYYHALKASADLAAKEGPYETYEGSPVSKGILQHDMWNVVPSDRWNWPALRSNIAKVGLRNSLLVAPMPTASTSQILGNNECFEPYTSNIYSRRVLSGEFVVVNKHLLHDLTEMGVWTPALKNKIIYEDGSVQKMTEIPDDLKAIYKTVWEIKQKTLVDMAVDRGCYIDQSQSLNVHMEQPNFGKLTSLHFHAWSKVIMSMLVQIP
;
A
#
# COMPACT_ATOMS: atom_id res chain seq x y z
N MET A 1 1.97 46.82 -11.21
CA MET A 1 1.51 45.70 -12.04
C MET A 1 1.19 44.56 -11.10
N ILE A 2 -0.11 44.40 -10.90
CA ILE A 2 -0.84 43.62 -9.89
C ILE A 2 -0.85 42.16 -10.40
N HIS A 3 -0.40 41.17 -9.61
CA HIS A 3 -1.14 40.40 -8.60
C HIS A 3 -2.34 39.58 -9.11
N GLU A 4 -2.32 38.31 -8.72
CA GLU A 4 -3.43 37.36 -8.52
C GLU A 4 -3.89 36.36 -9.61
N LEU A 5 -4.11 35.14 -9.07
CA LEU A 5 -4.91 33.99 -9.49
C LEU A 5 -4.32 33.02 -10.52
N CYS A 6 -3.91 31.84 -10.02
CA CYS A 6 -4.09 30.57 -10.73
C CYS A 6 -4.32 29.43 -9.72
N TYR A 7 -5.57 29.00 -9.64
CA TYR A 7 -6.00 27.75 -9.02
C TYR A 7 -6.42 26.80 -10.15
N SER A 8 -6.07 25.51 -9.97
CA SER A 8 -6.72 24.32 -10.56
C SER A 8 -6.29 23.80 -11.94
N CYS A 9 -5.68 22.61 -11.85
CA CYS A 9 -5.93 21.39 -12.64
C CYS A 9 -5.30 21.19 -14.03
N LEU A 10 -4.80 19.95 -14.18
CA LEU A 10 -4.55 19.17 -15.41
C LEU A 10 -3.43 19.67 -16.33
N LEU A 11 -2.28 18.96 -16.32
CA LEU A 11 -1.35 19.00 -17.44
C LEU A 11 -0.88 17.58 -17.80
N TYR A 12 -1.32 17.17 -19.00
CA TYR A 12 -0.90 16.03 -19.79
C TYR A 12 0.43 16.33 -20.51
N PHE A 13 1.21 15.24 -20.68
CA PHE A 13 2.18 14.89 -21.73
C PHE A 13 2.66 15.93 -22.75
N PHE A 14 3.99 16.05 -22.87
CA PHE A 14 4.69 16.51 -24.07
C PHE A 14 5.34 15.31 -24.79
N LEU A 15 4.97 15.08 -26.05
CA LEU A 15 5.75 14.35 -27.05
C LEU A 15 6.07 15.32 -28.19
N PRO A 16 7.30 15.35 -28.72
CA PRO A 16 7.60 16.09 -29.94
C PRO A 16 7.44 15.17 -31.16
N HIS A 17 6.69 15.63 -32.17
CA HIS A 17 6.67 15.01 -33.50
C HIS A 17 6.92 16.09 -34.54
N PRO A 18 7.83 15.91 -35.52
CA PRO A 18 7.95 16.84 -36.64
C PRO A 18 7.28 16.29 -37.91
N SER A 19 6.75 17.24 -38.71
CA SER A 19 6.62 17.26 -40.19
C SER A 19 5.61 16.30 -40.88
N ILE A 20 4.84 16.63 -41.93
CA ILE A 20 4.71 17.81 -42.83
C ILE A 20 3.42 17.64 -43.72
N HIS A 21 2.80 18.79 -44.06
CA HIS A 21 1.96 19.19 -45.23
C HIS A 21 0.43 18.93 -45.41
N PRO A 22 -0.31 19.90 -46.03
CA PRO A 22 -1.77 20.05 -45.97
C PRO A 22 -2.50 19.89 -47.33
N PHE A 23 -3.82 19.71 -47.30
CA PHE A 23 -4.70 20.07 -48.43
C PHE A 23 -6.03 20.68 -47.95
N ARG A 24 -6.42 21.78 -48.63
CA ARG A 24 -7.68 22.53 -48.53
C ARG A 24 -8.87 21.74 -49.10
N VAL A 25 -10.12 22.09 -48.72
CA VAL A 25 -11.14 22.74 -49.58
C VAL A 25 -12.49 22.90 -48.83
N SER A 26 -13.24 23.91 -49.25
CA SER A 26 -14.30 24.70 -48.62
C SER A 26 -15.76 24.18 -48.66
N LEU A 27 -16.57 24.88 -47.83
CA LEU A 27 -18.03 25.13 -47.79
C LEU A 27 -18.92 24.88 -49.03
N LEU A 28 -20.19 24.53 -48.76
CA LEU A 28 -21.37 24.97 -49.54
C LEU A 28 -22.67 25.00 -48.68
N ILE A 29 -23.55 25.96 -49.01
CA ILE A 29 -24.79 26.42 -48.34
C ILE A 29 -26.00 26.15 -49.26
N SER A 30 -27.20 25.86 -48.71
CA SER A 30 -28.56 26.35 -49.12
C SER A 30 -29.68 25.47 -48.51
N ARG A 31 -30.64 25.94 -47.69
CA ARG A 31 -31.88 26.78 -47.84
C ARG A 31 -33.18 26.03 -48.27
N ASN A 32 -34.06 25.75 -47.26
CA ASN A 32 -35.52 26.04 -47.06
C ASN A 32 -36.56 25.96 -48.23
N PRO A 33 -37.94 25.94 -48.04
CA PRO A 33 -38.76 26.31 -46.86
C PRO A 33 -40.12 25.56 -46.59
N ALA A 34 -40.78 26.01 -45.49
CA ALA A 34 -42.23 26.17 -45.21
C ALA A 34 -43.01 25.09 -44.40
N ALA A 35 -44.04 25.40 -43.60
CA ALA A 35 -44.28 26.33 -42.46
C ALA A 35 -45.76 26.21 -42.03
N ALA A 36 -46.04 26.32 -40.72
CA ALA A 36 -47.28 26.76 -40.00
C ALA A 36 -47.42 25.91 -38.71
N ALA A 37 -47.78 26.38 -37.51
CA ALA A 37 -48.06 27.65 -36.83
C ALA A 37 -48.06 27.28 -35.31
N GLY A 38 -47.86 28.08 -34.28
CA GLY A 38 -47.69 29.51 -34.02
C GLY A 38 -47.49 29.68 -32.49
N ALA A 39 -47.31 30.93 -32.06
CA ALA A 39 -47.11 31.46 -30.69
C ALA A 39 -45.72 32.11 -30.46
N GLU A 40 -45.71 33.37 -30.89
CA GLU A 40 -44.82 34.52 -30.68
C GLU A 40 -44.53 34.81 -29.19
N ALA A 41 -43.57 35.62 -28.74
CA ALA A 41 -42.66 36.65 -29.28
C ALA A 41 -41.64 36.95 -28.14
N GLU A 42 -40.50 37.63 -28.25
CA GLU A 42 -39.65 38.18 -29.30
C GLU A 42 -38.32 38.49 -28.57
N TYR A 43 -37.18 38.12 -29.16
CA TYR A 43 -35.86 38.60 -28.76
C TYR A 43 -35.42 39.70 -29.75
N ARG A 44 -34.92 40.83 -29.25
CA ARG A 44 -34.10 41.78 -30.04
C ARG A 44 -32.71 41.87 -29.43
N VAL A 45 -31.71 41.75 -30.31
CA VAL A 45 -30.29 41.98 -30.07
C VAL A 45 -29.98 43.45 -30.29
N PHE A 46 -29.17 44.07 -29.41
CA PHE A 46 -28.20 45.08 -29.83
C PHE A 46 -26.96 45.09 -28.92
N ASP A 47 -25.83 45.15 -29.63
CA ASP A 47 -24.43 45.48 -29.35
C ASP A 47 -24.01 46.14 -28.01
N GLY A 48 -22.75 45.92 -27.66
CA GLY A 48 -21.96 46.90 -26.89
C GLY A 48 -21.68 46.58 -25.41
N ARG A 49 -20.39 46.32 -25.16
CA ARG A 49 -19.67 46.35 -23.87
C ARG A 49 -20.31 47.22 -22.79
N PHE A 50 -20.43 46.73 -21.55
CA PHE A 50 -20.23 47.54 -20.34
C PHE A 50 -20.02 46.66 -19.08
N CYS A 51 -19.15 47.14 -18.19
CA CYS A 51 -18.95 46.70 -16.81
C CYS A 51 -20.25 46.64 -15.99
N PRO A 52 -20.29 45.87 -14.90
CA PRO A 52 -21.12 46.19 -13.75
C PRO A 52 -20.31 47.00 -12.71
N ALA A 53 -20.60 48.29 -12.66
CA ALA A 53 -20.84 49.00 -11.39
C ALA A 53 -22.17 48.45 -10.81
N GLU A 54 -22.54 48.51 -9.54
CA GLU A 54 -22.04 49.13 -8.33
C GLU A 54 -22.80 48.46 -7.17
N ALA A 55 -22.15 48.29 -6.02
CA ALA A 55 -22.81 48.02 -4.76
C ALA A 55 -23.27 49.36 -4.15
N GLU A 56 -24.51 49.43 -3.70
CA GLU A 56 -25.08 50.58 -3.00
C GLU A 56 -24.28 50.93 -1.74
N TYR A 57 -23.78 52.18 -1.69
CA TYR A 57 -23.33 52.82 -0.46
C TYR A 57 -24.51 53.51 0.23
N ARG A 58 -24.64 53.30 1.55
CA ARG A 58 -25.22 54.30 2.46
C ARG A 58 -24.10 55.21 2.96
N VAL A 59 -24.24 56.50 2.70
CA VAL A 59 -23.33 57.58 3.14
C VAL A 59 -23.93 58.31 4.34
N PHE A 60 -23.09 58.63 5.32
CA PHE A 60 -23.06 59.85 6.15
C PHE A 60 -21.65 59.84 6.77
N ASP A 61 -20.78 60.86 6.79
CA ASP A 61 -20.83 62.30 6.55
C ASP A 61 -19.33 62.70 6.41
N GLY A 62 -18.85 63.25 5.28
CA GLY A 62 -18.64 64.69 5.14
C GLY A 62 -17.17 65.15 5.32
N ARG A 63 -16.45 65.33 4.19
CA ARG A 63 -15.61 66.51 3.81
C ARG A 63 -14.37 66.17 2.95
N PHE A 64 -14.12 67.07 2.01
CA PHE A 64 -13.38 66.96 0.75
C PHE A 64 -11.84 67.02 0.82
N CYS A 65 -11.21 66.27 -0.11
CA CYS A 65 -10.05 66.51 -1.02
C CYS A 65 -9.33 67.89 -1.03
N PRO A 66 -8.10 68.04 -1.61
CA PRO A 66 -7.57 67.25 -2.75
C PRO A 66 -6.08 66.82 -2.72
N ALA A 67 -5.78 65.90 -3.64
CA ALA A 67 -4.46 65.49 -4.10
C ALA A 67 -3.82 66.52 -5.05
N GLU A 68 -2.49 66.62 -5.08
CA GLU A 68 -1.63 66.59 -6.29
C GLU A 68 -0.17 67.01 -6.01
N ALA A 69 0.71 66.53 -6.89
CA ALA A 69 2.06 67.02 -7.21
C ALA A 69 3.28 66.38 -6.49
N GLU A 70 3.81 65.37 -7.18
CA GLU A 70 5.18 64.88 -7.11
C GLU A 70 6.16 65.87 -7.80
N ALA A 71 7.42 65.86 -7.35
CA ALA A 71 8.65 66.35 -8.01
C ALA A 71 9.04 67.86 -7.93
N ALA A 72 9.92 68.19 -6.98
CA ALA A 72 10.98 69.19 -7.17
C ALA A 72 12.20 68.90 -6.29
N ARG A 73 13.39 69.13 -6.88
CA ARG A 73 14.73 68.72 -6.45
C ARG A 73 15.29 69.46 -5.22
N ALA A 74 16.08 68.71 -4.45
CA ALA A 74 17.30 69.05 -3.70
C ALA A 74 17.76 70.52 -3.60
N HIS A 75 17.88 71.06 -2.38
CA HIS A 75 19.15 71.30 -1.65
C HIS A 75 18.97 72.21 -0.41
N ARG A 76 19.73 71.88 0.67
CA ARG A 76 20.06 72.63 1.90
C ARG A 76 19.07 72.52 3.07
N VAL A 77 19.45 72.42 4.34
CA VAL A 77 20.65 72.01 5.11
C VAL A 77 20.18 72.00 6.57
N PHE A 78 20.57 70.98 7.34
CA PHE A 78 20.59 70.91 8.82
C PHE A 78 19.44 71.53 9.64
N ASP A 79 18.62 70.66 10.24
CA ASP A 79 18.36 70.80 11.68
C ASP A 79 18.38 69.42 12.36
N GLY A 80 19.26 69.31 13.35
CA GLY A 80 19.54 68.10 14.09
C GLY A 80 18.55 67.93 15.22
N ARG A 81 17.51 67.12 15.01
CA ARG A 81 16.79 66.46 16.11
C ARG A 81 16.50 65.01 15.71
N SER A 82 17.31 64.13 16.28
CA SER A 82 17.09 62.69 16.31
C SER A 82 15.66 62.38 16.76
N ARG A 83 14.82 61.90 15.85
CA ARG A 83 13.67 61.07 16.25
C ARG A 83 14.25 59.82 16.93
N PRO A 84 13.67 59.33 18.04
CA PRO A 84 14.12 58.08 18.63
C PRO A 84 14.02 57.00 17.56
N ALA A 85 15.10 56.25 17.36
CA ALA A 85 15.05 55.04 16.58
C ALA A 85 13.91 54.18 17.11
N GLU A 86 12.90 53.88 16.29
CA GLU A 86 12.08 52.71 16.51
C GLU A 86 13.05 51.55 16.69
N ALA A 87 13.08 50.98 17.90
CA ALA A 87 13.94 49.86 18.22
C ALA A 87 13.67 48.77 17.18
N ALA A 88 14.65 48.50 16.30
CA ALA A 88 14.59 47.40 15.35
C ALA A 88 14.17 46.16 16.14
N ALA A 89 12.96 45.65 15.85
CA ALA A 89 12.35 44.59 16.64
C ALA A 89 13.28 43.37 16.64
N ARG A 90 13.98 43.13 17.76
CA ARG A 90 14.93 42.01 17.89
C ARG A 90 14.22 40.71 17.54
N MET A 91 14.75 39.95 16.58
CA MET A 91 14.24 38.62 16.24
C MET A 91 14.32 37.70 17.47
N TYR A 92 13.21 37.06 17.80
CA TYR A 92 13.10 36.08 18.89
C TYR A 92 12.37 34.82 18.44
N VAL A 93 12.67 33.71 19.10
CA VAL A 93 11.95 32.43 19.02
C VAL A 93 11.15 32.21 20.31
N VAL A 94 10.09 31.43 20.20
CA VAL A 94 9.29 30.99 21.36
C VAL A 94 9.70 29.55 21.72
N LYS A 95 10.22 29.36 22.93
CA LYS A 95 10.57 28.05 23.47
C LYS A 95 9.32 27.22 23.74
N ARG A 96 9.51 25.89 23.87
CA ARG A 96 8.43 24.94 24.21
C ARG A 96 7.76 25.25 25.56
N ASP A 97 8.46 25.90 26.48
CA ASP A 97 7.94 26.38 27.76
C ASP A 97 7.29 27.79 27.70
N GLY A 98 7.12 28.34 26.49
CA GLY A 98 6.53 29.65 26.23
C GLY A 98 7.49 30.84 26.38
N ARG A 99 8.73 30.63 26.87
CA ARG A 99 9.69 31.72 27.03
C ARG A 99 10.19 32.24 25.69
N GLN A 100 10.40 33.55 25.60
CA GLN A 100 11.02 34.18 24.43
C GLN A 100 12.55 34.15 24.58
N GLU A 101 13.26 33.82 23.51
CA GLU A 101 14.72 33.87 23.45
C GLU A 101 15.16 34.50 22.13
N THR A 102 16.23 35.30 22.15
CA THR A 102 16.81 35.87 20.93
C THR A 102 17.29 34.76 19.99
N VAL A 103 17.11 34.93 18.68
CA VAL A 103 17.62 33.99 17.68
C VAL A 103 19.16 34.01 17.72
N HIS A 104 19.77 32.87 18.03
CA HIS A 104 21.22 32.70 17.99
C HIS A 104 21.60 31.62 16.98
N PHE A 105 22.30 32.01 15.92
CA PHE A 105 22.83 31.09 14.90
C PHE A 105 23.65 29.97 15.54
N ASP A 106 24.56 30.31 16.46
CA ASP A 106 25.44 29.34 17.12
C ASP A 106 24.67 28.27 17.91
N LYS A 107 23.51 28.59 18.48
CA LYS A 107 22.69 27.61 19.21
C LYS A 107 22.02 26.61 18.27
N ILE A 108 21.57 27.06 17.10
CA ILE A 108 21.01 26.19 16.05
C ILE A 108 22.11 25.27 15.53
N THR A 109 23.24 25.84 15.14
CA THR A 109 24.41 25.10 14.65
C THR A 109 24.93 24.09 15.66
N ALA A 110 25.09 24.47 16.93
CA ALA A 110 25.55 23.56 17.98
C ALA A 110 24.61 22.36 18.16
N ARG A 111 23.30 22.58 18.04
CA ARG A 111 22.32 21.50 18.09
C ARG A 111 22.45 20.55 16.91
N LEU A 112 22.56 21.08 15.69
CA LEU A 112 22.70 20.25 14.48
C LEU A 112 24.00 19.44 14.53
N LYS A 113 25.11 20.05 14.99
CA LYS A 113 26.38 19.36 15.23
C LYS A 113 26.27 18.22 16.25
N LYS A 114 25.45 18.38 17.30
CA LYS A 114 25.20 17.30 18.27
C LYS A 114 24.48 16.10 17.64
N LEU A 115 23.65 16.32 16.62
CA LEU A 115 22.89 15.28 15.93
C LEU A 115 23.64 14.66 14.75
N SER A 116 24.77 15.25 14.34
CA SER A 116 25.61 14.76 13.23
C SER A 116 26.69 13.77 13.66
N TYR A 117 26.53 13.08 14.80
CA TYR A 117 27.51 12.09 15.27
C TYR A 117 27.66 10.94 14.27
N GLY A 118 28.90 10.57 13.95
CA GLY A 118 29.19 9.49 12.99
C GLY A 118 28.76 9.77 11.54
N LEU A 119 28.38 11.01 11.19
CA LEU A 119 28.16 11.44 9.81
C LEU A 119 29.45 12.05 9.25
N SER A 120 29.63 11.98 7.93
CA SER A 120 30.77 12.59 7.23
C SER A 120 30.78 14.11 7.44
N GLN A 121 31.84 14.64 8.06
CA GLN A 121 32.01 16.09 8.23
C GLN A 121 32.33 16.80 6.91
N GLU A 122 32.86 16.07 5.93
CA GLU A 122 33.18 16.61 4.61
C GLU A 122 31.93 16.79 3.75
N HIS A 123 30.99 15.85 3.83
CA HIS A 123 29.83 15.81 2.94
C HIS A 123 28.52 16.27 3.61
N CYS A 124 28.38 16.11 4.93
CA CYS A 124 27.22 16.55 5.69
C CYS A 124 27.61 17.70 6.62
N ASP A 125 27.49 18.95 6.13
CA ASP A 125 27.80 20.15 6.90
C ASP A 125 26.56 20.67 7.65
N PRO A 126 26.50 20.55 8.99
CA PRO A 126 25.39 21.08 9.78
C PRO A 126 25.32 22.62 9.74
N VAL A 127 26.42 23.30 9.45
CA VAL A 127 26.47 24.77 9.33
C VAL A 127 25.69 25.23 8.11
N LEU A 128 25.84 24.55 6.97
CA LEU A 128 25.09 24.85 5.75
C LEU A 128 23.57 24.68 5.98
N VAL A 129 23.16 23.65 6.71
CA VAL A 129 21.75 23.48 7.11
C VAL A 129 21.30 24.65 7.99
N ALA A 130 22.08 25.01 9.00
CA ALA A 130 21.76 26.14 9.88
C ALA A 130 21.62 27.46 9.11
N GLN A 131 22.48 27.74 8.14
CA GLN A 131 22.42 28.94 7.29
C GLN A 131 21.09 29.02 6.52
N LYS A 132 20.72 27.92 5.86
CA LYS A 132 19.45 27.82 5.12
C LYS A 132 18.23 27.95 6.03
N VAL A 133 18.27 27.34 7.21
CA VAL A 133 17.20 27.45 8.20
C VAL A 133 17.06 28.89 8.69
N CYS A 134 18.15 29.58 9.02
CA CYS A 134 18.12 30.95 9.49
C CYS A 134 17.53 31.93 8.47
N ALA A 135 17.67 31.66 7.16
CA ALA A 135 17.02 32.46 6.13
C ALA A 135 15.48 32.35 6.15
N GLY A 136 14.94 31.23 6.65
CA GLY A 136 13.49 31.00 6.77
C GLY A 136 12.90 31.38 8.13
N VAL A 137 13.69 31.94 9.05
CA VAL A 137 13.22 32.32 10.41
C VAL A 137 12.46 33.62 10.37
N TYR A 138 11.27 33.64 10.97
CA TYR A 138 10.47 34.84 11.20
C TYR A 138 10.29 35.13 12.70
N LYS A 139 9.97 36.38 13.04
CA LYS A 139 9.78 36.82 14.43
C LYS A 139 8.66 36.02 15.10
N GLY A 140 8.97 35.39 16.24
CA GLY A 140 8.00 34.62 17.01
C GLY A 140 7.84 33.16 16.58
N VAL A 141 8.67 32.65 15.65
CA VAL A 141 8.69 31.22 15.30
C VAL A 141 8.92 30.37 16.55
N THR A 142 8.20 29.25 16.68
CA THR A 142 8.42 28.34 17.82
C THR A 142 9.64 27.47 17.59
N THR A 143 10.31 27.07 18.68
CA THR A 143 11.44 26.13 18.61
C THR A 143 11.08 24.74 18.05
N SER A 144 9.80 24.35 18.04
CA SER A 144 9.33 23.12 17.37
C SER A 144 9.29 23.30 15.86
N GLN A 145 8.68 24.39 15.39
CA GLN A 145 8.63 24.72 13.95
C GLN A 145 10.03 24.93 13.37
N LEU A 146 10.95 25.48 14.17
CA LEU A 146 12.35 25.62 13.76
C LEU A 146 13.04 24.27 13.55
N ASP A 147 12.79 23.29 14.44
CA ASP A 147 13.34 21.94 14.29
C ASP A 147 12.69 21.22 13.09
N GLU A 148 11.40 21.43 12.81
CA GLU A 148 10.71 20.92 11.62
C GLU A 148 11.33 21.48 10.34
N LEU A 149 11.52 22.79 10.25
CA LEU A 149 12.17 23.44 9.11
C LEU A 149 13.61 22.93 8.90
N ALA A 150 14.35 22.69 9.99
CA ALA A 150 15.69 22.12 9.92
C ALA A 150 15.70 20.68 9.40
N ALA A 151 14.74 19.85 9.83
CA ALA A 151 14.59 18.49 9.33
C ALA A 151 14.23 18.47 7.84
N GLU A 152 13.32 19.34 7.40
CA GLU A 152 12.91 19.47 5.98
C GLU A 152 14.06 19.96 5.10
N THR A 153 14.81 20.97 5.57
CA THR A 153 15.98 21.49 4.88
C THR A 153 17.05 20.41 4.71
N ALA A 154 17.34 19.64 5.76
CA ALA A 154 18.25 18.50 5.68
C ALA A 154 17.71 17.43 4.73
N ALA A 155 16.42 17.10 4.78
CA ALA A 155 15.82 16.10 3.89
C ALA A 155 15.94 16.48 2.41
N ALA A 156 15.76 17.76 2.07
CA ALA A 156 15.95 18.27 0.71
C ALA A 156 17.40 18.14 0.20
N MET A 157 18.37 18.08 1.12
CA MET A 157 19.79 17.91 0.82
C MET A 157 20.23 16.44 0.71
N THR A 158 19.31 15.48 0.91
CA THR A 158 19.59 14.03 0.74
C THR A 158 20.13 13.70 -0.65
N ALA A 159 19.63 14.38 -1.68
CA ALA A 159 20.08 14.14 -3.05
C ALA A 159 21.52 14.61 -3.30
N SER A 160 22.12 15.36 -2.37
CA SER A 160 23.54 15.71 -2.40
C SER A 160 24.39 14.64 -1.73
N HIS A 161 23.99 14.16 -0.55
CA HIS A 161 24.69 13.10 0.18
C HIS A 161 23.73 12.34 1.11
N PRO A 162 23.82 11.00 1.24
CA PRO A 162 22.88 10.19 2.03
C PRO A 162 22.86 10.55 3.52
N ASP A 163 23.97 11.02 4.09
CA ASP A 163 24.02 11.42 5.51
C ASP A 163 23.04 12.53 5.89
N TYR A 164 22.63 13.38 4.94
CA TYR A 164 21.60 14.39 5.22
C TYR A 164 20.24 13.75 5.53
N ALA A 165 19.93 12.56 4.98
CA ALA A 165 18.72 11.83 5.35
C ALA A 165 18.78 11.35 6.81
N SER A 166 19.93 10.86 7.26
CA SER A 166 20.17 10.47 8.64
C SER A 166 20.06 11.68 9.58
N LEU A 167 20.66 12.82 9.21
CA LEU A 167 20.56 14.05 9.97
C LEU A 167 19.10 14.54 10.06
N ALA A 168 18.38 14.55 8.94
CA ALA A 168 16.97 14.96 8.88
C ALA A 168 16.09 14.11 9.81
N ALA A 169 16.25 12.78 9.76
CA ALA A 169 15.54 11.85 10.63
C ALA A 169 15.84 12.12 12.11
N ARG A 170 17.12 12.30 12.46
CA ARG A 170 17.54 12.56 13.85
C ARG A 170 17.00 13.88 14.39
N ILE A 171 16.94 14.93 13.56
CA ILE A 171 16.33 16.21 13.94
C ILE A 171 14.85 16.02 14.22
N ALA A 172 14.11 15.34 13.32
CA ALA A 172 12.68 15.10 13.47
C ALA A 172 12.35 14.26 14.72
N VAL A 173 13.09 13.18 14.95
CA VAL A 173 12.94 12.32 16.14
C VAL A 173 13.30 13.08 17.42
N SER A 174 14.40 13.85 17.41
CA SER A 174 14.78 14.69 18.55
C SER A 174 13.71 15.74 18.87
N ASN A 175 13.08 16.32 17.83
CA ASN A 175 11.95 17.24 18.00
C ASN A 175 10.77 16.54 18.69
N LEU A 176 10.38 15.36 18.20
CA LEU A 176 9.31 14.56 18.80
C LEU A 176 9.60 14.22 20.27
N HIS A 177 10.81 13.78 20.59
CA HIS A 177 11.20 13.45 21.96
C HIS A 177 11.10 14.64 22.91
N LYS A 178 11.32 15.87 22.43
CA LYS A 178 11.15 17.09 23.24
C LYS A 178 9.70 17.53 23.37
N ASN A 179 8.82 17.05 22.50
CA ASN A 179 7.38 17.36 22.51
C ASN A 179 6.52 16.24 23.13
N THR A 180 7.14 15.13 23.57
CA THR A 180 6.45 13.95 24.13
C THR A 180 7.05 13.54 25.47
N LYS A 181 6.24 12.92 26.33
CA LYS A 181 6.71 12.32 27.57
C LYS A 181 7.68 11.17 27.28
N LYS A 182 8.63 10.95 28.19
CA LYS A 182 9.56 9.82 28.07
C LYS A 182 8.87 8.52 28.49
N SER A 183 8.28 8.47 29.69
CA SER A 183 7.64 7.24 30.21
C SER A 183 6.51 6.75 29.30
N PHE A 184 6.50 5.45 29.01
CA PHE A 184 5.44 4.81 28.26
C PHE A 184 4.17 4.71 29.10
N SER A 185 4.28 4.27 30.35
CA SER A 185 3.13 4.15 31.26
C SER A 185 2.42 5.50 31.50
N GLU A 186 3.16 6.60 31.67
CA GLU A 186 2.56 7.95 31.78
C GLU A 186 1.85 8.38 30.50
N THR A 187 2.42 8.06 29.34
CA THR A 187 1.81 8.37 28.03
C THR A 187 0.52 7.58 27.83
N ILE A 188 0.50 6.31 28.24
CA ILE A 188 -0.68 5.44 28.22
C ILE A 188 -1.77 5.98 29.16
N LYS A 189 -1.40 6.48 30.34
CA LYS A 189 -2.32 7.14 31.27
C LYS A 189 -2.95 8.41 30.68
N ASP A 190 -2.18 9.24 30.00
CA ASP A 190 -2.73 10.42 29.30
C ASP A 190 -3.71 10.01 28.20
N MET A 191 -3.39 8.97 27.42
CA MET A 191 -4.26 8.45 26.36
C MET A 191 -5.54 7.81 26.89
N TYR A 192 -5.47 7.13 28.03
CA TYR A 192 -6.62 6.52 28.69
C TYR A 192 -7.54 7.57 29.32
N SER A 193 -6.96 8.58 29.96
CA SER A 193 -7.70 9.70 30.58
C SER A 193 -8.15 10.77 29.60
N HIS A 194 -8.02 10.54 28.28
CA HIS A 194 -8.38 11.52 27.27
C HIS A 194 -9.87 11.86 27.31
N VAL A 195 -10.17 13.16 27.38
CA VAL A 195 -11.51 13.73 27.28
C VAL A 195 -11.62 14.53 26.00
N ASN A 196 -12.74 14.37 25.28
CA ASN A 196 -13.03 15.25 24.16
C ASN A 196 -13.39 16.65 24.68
N GLU A 197 -12.57 17.64 24.39
CA GLU A 197 -12.73 19.01 24.91
C GLU A 197 -14.10 19.64 24.59
N ARG A 198 -14.70 19.27 23.45
CA ARG A 198 -15.99 19.86 23.03
C ARG A 198 -17.19 19.22 23.70
N SER A 199 -17.20 17.88 23.83
CA SER A 199 -18.32 17.17 24.45
C SER A 199 -18.17 16.98 25.96
N GLY A 200 -16.96 17.12 26.50
CA GLY A 200 -16.65 16.82 27.90
C GLY A 200 -16.71 15.33 28.24
N LEU A 201 -16.94 14.45 27.26
CA LEU A 201 -17.03 13.01 27.45
C LEU A 201 -15.66 12.36 27.38
N MET A 202 -15.46 11.33 28.20
CA MET A 202 -14.31 10.43 28.11
C MET A 202 -14.24 9.82 26.70
N ALA A 203 -13.06 9.91 26.09
CA ALA A 203 -12.75 9.37 24.78
C ALA A 203 -11.41 8.62 24.86
N PRO A 204 -11.33 7.54 25.67
CA PRO A 204 -10.08 6.80 25.86
C PRO A 204 -9.55 6.27 24.53
N LEU A 205 -8.25 6.38 24.33
CA LEU A 205 -7.56 5.85 23.15
C LEU A 205 -6.96 4.46 23.38
N VAL A 206 -6.98 3.98 24.63
CA VAL A 206 -6.48 2.67 25.07
C VAL A 206 -7.64 1.90 25.70
N ALA A 207 -7.73 0.60 25.46
CA ALA A 207 -8.75 -0.27 26.06
C ALA A 207 -8.53 -0.42 27.58
N ASP A 208 -9.61 -0.60 28.35
CA ASP A 208 -9.57 -0.73 29.81
C ASP A 208 -8.65 -1.88 30.26
N ASP A 209 -8.83 -3.06 29.68
CA ASP A 209 -8.04 -4.26 29.99
C ASP A 209 -6.55 -4.07 29.70
N VAL A 210 -6.21 -3.44 28.57
CA VAL A 210 -4.82 -3.16 28.20
C VAL A 210 -4.19 -2.09 29.09
N TYR A 211 -4.96 -1.07 29.47
CA TYR A 211 -4.51 -0.06 30.42
C TYR A 211 -4.17 -0.71 31.77
N GLU A 212 -5.05 -1.56 32.31
CA GLU A 212 -4.82 -2.26 33.57
C GLU A 212 -3.55 -3.15 33.52
N ILE A 213 -3.38 -3.92 32.44
CA ILE A 213 -2.20 -4.77 32.23
C ILE A 213 -0.92 -3.92 32.17
N ILE A 214 -0.94 -2.80 31.43
CA ILE A 214 0.22 -1.91 31.31
C ILE A 214 0.55 -1.30 32.67
N MET A 215 -0.44 -0.79 33.39
CA MET A 215 -0.21 -0.13 34.68
C MET A 215 0.29 -1.12 35.74
N LYS A 216 -0.24 -2.35 35.76
CA LYS A 216 0.23 -3.43 36.64
C LYS A 216 1.70 -3.78 36.38
N ASN A 217 2.17 -3.66 35.14
CA ASN A 217 3.52 -4.03 34.72
C ASN A 217 4.39 -2.80 34.35
N ALA A 218 3.99 -1.60 34.78
CA ALA A 218 4.53 -0.34 34.26
C ALA A 218 6.05 -0.23 34.39
N ALA A 219 6.61 -0.57 35.57
CA ALA A 219 8.05 -0.48 35.80
C ALA A 219 8.85 -1.40 34.86
N ARG A 220 8.37 -2.63 34.64
CA ARG A 220 9.01 -3.58 33.73
C ARG A 220 8.93 -3.07 32.29
N LEU A 221 7.73 -2.74 31.81
CA LEU A 221 7.53 -2.27 30.43
C LEU A 221 8.30 -0.98 30.12
N ASP A 222 8.34 -0.01 31.04
CA ASP A 222 9.10 1.23 30.86
C ASP A 222 10.61 0.96 30.78
N SER A 223 11.13 -0.03 31.52
CA SER A 223 12.56 -0.36 31.53
C SER A 223 13.06 -1.08 30.28
N GLU A 224 12.19 -1.84 29.60
CA GLU A 224 12.53 -2.59 28.40
C GLU A 224 12.59 -1.71 27.14
N ILE A 225 11.99 -0.52 27.18
CA ILE A 225 11.94 0.38 26.04
C ILE A 225 13.29 1.06 25.79
N ILE A 226 13.81 0.88 24.57
CA ILE A 226 15.06 1.49 24.12
C ILE A 226 14.74 2.64 23.15
N TYR A 227 14.68 3.87 23.65
CA TYR A 227 14.34 5.06 22.86
C TYR A 227 15.35 5.41 21.77
N ASP A 228 16.59 4.93 21.86
CA ASP A 228 17.60 5.16 20.82
C ASP A 228 17.22 4.48 19.50
N ARG A 229 16.36 3.45 19.55
CA ARG A 229 15.79 2.81 18.35
C ARG A 229 14.83 3.71 17.58
N ASP A 230 14.42 4.86 18.10
CA ASP A 230 13.67 5.85 17.30
C ASP A 230 14.56 6.53 16.25
N PHE A 231 15.87 6.63 16.48
CA PHE A 231 16.82 7.24 15.55
C PHE A 231 17.21 6.32 14.38
N ASP A 232 16.71 5.09 14.40
CA ASP A 232 16.92 4.09 13.37
C ASP A 232 15.98 4.27 12.17
N TYR A 233 14.89 5.01 12.30
CA TYR A 233 14.00 5.34 11.19
C TYR A 233 14.65 6.36 10.25
N ASP A 234 14.39 6.25 8.94
CA ASP A 234 14.70 7.35 8.02
C ASP A 234 13.65 8.46 8.14
N TYR A 235 13.93 9.62 7.54
CA TYR A 235 13.08 10.79 7.66
C TYR A 235 11.66 10.52 7.17
N PHE A 236 11.51 9.82 6.05
CA PHE A 236 10.21 9.62 5.44
C PHE A 236 9.41 8.51 6.15
N GLY A 237 10.06 7.44 6.57
CA GLY A 237 9.46 6.40 7.41
C GLY A 237 8.96 6.98 8.73
N PHE A 238 9.76 7.86 9.35
CA PHE A 238 9.33 8.60 10.53
C PHE A 238 8.13 9.52 10.24
N LYS A 239 8.14 10.27 9.13
CA LYS A 239 7.00 11.14 8.75
C LYS A 239 5.73 10.35 8.45
N THR A 240 5.85 9.15 7.88
CA THR A 240 4.72 8.23 7.72
C THR A 240 4.13 7.83 9.08
N LEU A 241 4.99 7.47 10.06
CA LEU A 241 4.55 7.18 11.43
C LEU A 241 3.85 8.37 12.08
N GLU A 242 4.48 9.55 12.07
CA GLU A 242 3.98 10.78 12.69
C GLU A 242 2.62 11.22 12.10
N ARG A 243 2.44 11.06 10.80
CA ARG A 243 1.20 11.45 10.12
C ARG A 243 0.01 10.60 10.57
N SER A 244 0.18 9.27 10.58
CA SER A 244 -0.96 8.35 10.58
C SER A 244 -0.97 7.31 11.71
N TYR A 245 0.18 6.94 12.28
CA TYR A 245 0.31 5.78 13.18
C TYR A 245 0.46 6.17 14.65
N LEU A 246 1.16 7.26 14.95
CA LEU A 246 1.34 7.72 16.33
C LEU A 246 0.06 8.38 16.81
N LEU A 247 -0.50 7.90 17.93
CA LEU A 247 -1.75 8.44 18.48
C LEU A 247 -1.58 9.89 18.93
N LYS A 248 -2.68 10.64 18.79
CA LYS A 248 -2.75 12.08 19.04
C LYS A 248 -3.81 12.39 20.10
N VAL A 249 -3.48 13.29 21.02
CA VAL A 249 -4.39 13.85 22.02
C VAL A 249 -4.49 15.36 21.77
N GLY A 250 -5.71 15.89 21.64
CA GLY A 250 -5.90 17.31 21.31
C GLY A 250 -5.24 17.73 19.99
N GLY A 251 -5.15 16.80 19.02
CA GLY A 251 -4.47 17.01 17.73
C GLY A 251 -2.94 16.95 17.77
N LYS A 252 -2.32 16.76 18.96
CA LYS A 252 -0.86 16.66 19.13
C LYS A 252 -0.42 15.22 19.31
N VAL A 253 0.68 14.83 18.67
CA VAL A 253 1.27 13.50 18.84
C VAL A 253 1.74 13.32 20.28
N VAL A 254 1.30 12.24 20.93
CA VAL A 254 1.73 11.89 22.30
C VAL A 254 2.60 10.63 22.33
N GLU A 255 2.38 9.69 21.40
CA GLU A 255 3.19 8.48 21.31
C GLU A 255 4.52 8.72 20.59
N ARG A 256 5.58 8.13 21.12
CA ARG A 256 6.81 7.84 20.37
C ARG A 256 6.66 6.55 19.57
N PRO A 257 7.48 6.29 18.53
CA PRO A 257 7.47 5.01 17.82
C PRO A 257 7.65 3.82 18.77
N GLN A 258 8.57 3.91 19.74
CA GLN A 258 8.70 2.84 20.75
C GLN A 258 7.44 2.62 21.60
N HIS A 259 6.70 3.68 21.94
CA HIS A 259 5.44 3.57 22.70
C HIS A 259 4.38 2.83 21.89
N MET A 260 4.24 3.18 20.61
CA MET A 260 3.34 2.49 19.68
C MET A 260 3.69 1.00 19.59
N LEU A 261 4.97 0.66 19.41
CA LEU A 261 5.41 -0.74 19.30
C LEU A 261 5.16 -1.53 20.59
N MET A 262 5.37 -0.94 21.76
CA MET A 262 5.07 -1.58 23.04
C MET A 262 3.55 -1.75 23.24
N ARG A 263 2.75 -0.72 22.92
CA ARG A 263 1.27 -0.80 22.93
C ARG A 263 0.78 -1.92 22.02
N VAL A 264 1.30 -2.02 20.80
CA VAL A 264 0.95 -3.10 19.86
C VAL A 264 1.30 -4.46 20.45
N SER A 265 2.49 -4.60 21.03
CA SER A 265 2.95 -5.86 21.62
C SER A 265 2.06 -6.30 22.79
N VAL A 266 1.77 -5.40 23.74
CA VAL A 266 0.85 -5.70 24.85
C VAL A 266 -0.58 -5.91 24.36
N GLY A 267 -1.01 -5.17 23.32
CA GLY A 267 -2.32 -5.33 22.70
C GLY A 267 -2.55 -6.72 22.10
N ILE A 268 -1.50 -7.36 21.58
CA ILE A 268 -1.53 -8.72 21.02
C ILE A 268 -1.40 -9.77 22.13
N HIS A 269 -0.45 -9.59 23.04
CA HIS A 269 -0.06 -10.64 23.99
C HIS A 269 -0.79 -10.56 25.35
N LYS A 270 -1.41 -9.43 25.66
CA LYS A 270 -2.15 -9.17 26.92
C LYS A 270 -1.27 -9.50 28.13
N ASP A 271 -1.72 -10.39 29.03
CA ASP A 271 -1.00 -10.77 30.25
C ASP A 271 0.32 -11.52 30.01
N ASP A 272 0.57 -12.02 28.80
CA ASP A 272 1.83 -12.68 28.42
C ASP A 272 2.93 -11.64 28.13
N ILE A 273 3.43 -11.03 29.20
CA ILE A 273 4.41 -9.94 29.14
C ILE A 273 5.75 -10.39 28.54
N ASP A 274 6.16 -11.64 28.73
CA ASP A 274 7.41 -12.16 28.16
C ASP A 274 7.34 -12.20 26.62
N SER A 275 6.22 -12.69 26.06
CA SER A 275 6.02 -12.65 24.62
C SER A 275 5.81 -11.22 24.11
N ALA A 276 5.16 -10.34 24.90
CA ALA A 276 5.04 -8.92 24.56
C ALA A 276 6.42 -8.26 24.40
N ILE A 277 7.33 -8.47 25.35
CA ILE A 277 8.69 -7.93 25.31
C ILE A 277 9.49 -8.52 24.13
N LYS A 278 9.39 -9.84 23.89
CA LYS A 278 10.02 -10.48 22.74
C LYS A 278 9.55 -9.85 21.42
N THR A 279 8.24 -9.70 21.25
CA THR A 279 7.64 -9.07 20.06
C THR A 279 8.05 -7.60 19.93
N TYR A 280 8.06 -6.85 21.04
CA TYR A 280 8.54 -5.46 21.05
C TYR A 280 9.97 -5.37 20.56
N HIS A 281 10.89 -6.20 21.07
CA HIS A 281 12.28 -6.14 20.65
C HIS A 281 12.45 -6.51 19.19
N LEU A 282 11.74 -7.54 18.70
CA LEU A 282 11.85 -7.93 17.30
C LEU A 282 11.32 -6.83 16.35
N MET A 283 10.19 -6.20 16.68
CA MET A 283 9.65 -5.09 15.88
C MET A 283 10.50 -3.83 15.96
N SER A 284 10.97 -3.45 17.16
CA SER A 284 11.80 -2.24 17.34
C SER A 284 13.20 -2.37 16.76
N GLN A 285 13.72 -3.59 16.63
CA GLN A 285 14.93 -3.90 15.85
C GLN A 285 14.65 -4.13 14.35
N ARG A 286 13.38 -3.97 13.95
CA ARG A 286 12.88 -4.00 12.56
C ARG A 286 13.04 -5.34 11.85
N TRP A 287 13.02 -6.46 12.59
CA TRP A 287 13.04 -7.80 11.99
C TRP A 287 11.78 -8.09 11.17
N PHE A 288 10.65 -7.57 11.65
CA PHE A 288 9.36 -7.66 10.98
C PHE A 288 8.47 -6.50 11.44
N THR A 289 7.32 -6.35 10.79
CA THR A 289 6.24 -5.49 11.27
C THR A 289 4.89 -6.13 10.99
N HIS A 290 3.94 -5.91 11.89
CA HIS A 290 2.53 -6.20 11.63
C HIS A 290 1.95 -5.23 10.60
N ALA A 291 0.83 -5.59 10.00
CA ALA A 291 0.12 -4.75 9.04
C ALA A 291 -0.46 -3.49 9.68
N SER A 292 -0.78 -2.49 8.84
CA SER A 292 -1.24 -1.18 9.31
C SER A 292 -2.42 -1.22 10.28
N PRO A 293 -3.49 -2.02 10.08
CA PRO A 293 -4.61 -2.06 11.03
C PRO A 293 -4.20 -2.54 12.41
N THR A 294 -3.28 -3.51 12.50
CA THR A 294 -2.71 -3.95 13.78
C THR A 294 -1.93 -2.81 14.45
N LEU A 295 -1.09 -2.08 13.72
CA LEU A 295 -0.33 -0.94 14.26
C LEU A 295 -1.25 0.20 14.75
N PHE A 296 -2.35 0.45 14.03
CA PHE A 296 -3.32 1.48 14.40
C PHE A 296 -4.11 1.10 15.65
N ASN A 297 -4.60 -0.14 15.71
CA ASN A 297 -5.73 -0.49 16.59
C ASN A 297 -5.36 -1.43 17.73
N ALA A 298 -4.20 -2.09 17.71
CA ALA A 298 -3.80 -2.95 18.84
C ALA A 298 -3.68 -2.15 20.13
N GLY A 299 -4.33 -2.65 21.19
CA GLY A 299 -4.39 -1.96 22.48
C GLY A 299 -5.46 -0.86 22.59
N THR A 300 -6.21 -0.57 21.53
CA THR A 300 -7.28 0.45 21.53
C THR A 300 -8.65 -0.16 21.89
N PRO A 301 -9.67 0.64 22.26
CA PRO A 301 -10.96 0.12 22.73
C PRO A 301 -11.73 -0.79 21.76
N ARG A 302 -11.50 -0.67 20.46
CA ARG A 302 -12.10 -1.54 19.43
C ARG A 302 -11.01 -2.03 18.48
N PRO A 303 -10.23 -3.05 18.89
CA PRO A 303 -9.04 -3.47 18.19
C PRO A 303 -9.39 -4.28 16.94
N GLN A 304 -9.76 -3.62 15.83
CA GLN A 304 -9.86 -4.27 14.53
C GLN A 304 -8.45 -4.35 13.92
N LEU A 305 -7.85 -5.53 13.92
CA LEU A 305 -6.43 -5.78 13.61
C LEU A 305 -6.22 -6.39 12.22
N SER A 306 -7.24 -7.02 11.65
CA SER A 306 -7.19 -7.71 10.36
C SER A 306 -7.25 -6.73 9.17
N SER A 307 -6.61 -7.07 8.05
CA SER A 307 -6.43 -6.13 6.93
C SER A 307 -7.45 -6.22 5.81
N CYS A 308 -7.85 -7.45 5.46
CA CYS A 308 -8.73 -7.69 4.32
C CYS A 308 -9.83 -8.67 4.67
N PHE A 309 -10.94 -8.55 3.96
CA PHE A 309 -12.11 -9.40 4.07
C PHE A 309 -12.52 -9.89 2.69
N LEU A 310 -12.91 -11.15 2.59
CA LEU A 310 -13.45 -11.74 1.36
C LEU A 310 -14.91 -12.10 1.60
N ILE A 311 -15.78 -11.65 0.71
CA ILE A 311 -17.22 -11.83 0.84
C ILE A 311 -17.72 -12.45 -0.46
N CYS A 312 -18.53 -13.50 -0.36
CA CYS A 312 -19.36 -13.91 -1.48
C CYS A 312 -20.73 -13.23 -1.38
N MET A 313 -21.26 -12.81 -2.52
CA MET A 313 -22.63 -12.34 -2.60
C MET A 313 -23.60 -13.41 -2.07
N LYS A 314 -24.42 -13.04 -1.08
CA LYS A 314 -25.20 -14.02 -0.29
C LYS A 314 -26.25 -14.77 -1.11
N ASP A 315 -26.94 -14.05 -1.98
CA ASP A 315 -28.03 -14.59 -2.79
C ASP A 315 -28.30 -13.68 -3.99
N ASP A 316 -28.90 -14.22 -5.05
CA ASP A 316 -29.37 -13.50 -6.24
C ASP A 316 -30.77 -12.90 -5.99
N SER A 317 -30.85 -12.06 -4.95
CA SER A 317 -32.05 -11.37 -4.48
C SER A 317 -31.70 -9.97 -4.00
N ILE A 318 -32.68 -9.08 -3.91
CA ILE A 318 -32.46 -7.72 -3.39
C ILE A 318 -32.00 -7.78 -1.93
N GLU A 319 -32.60 -8.66 -1.13
CA GLU A 319 -32.22 -8.90 0.26
C GLU A 319 -30.77 -9.37 0.36
N GLY A 320 -30.37 -10.39 -0.42
CA GLY A 320 -28.99 -10.89 -0.46
C GLY A 320 -27.97 -9.82 -0.88
N ILE A 321 -28.32 -9.01 -1.91
CA ILE A 321 -27.48 -7.91 -2.40
C ILE A 321 -27.29 -6.83 -1.33
N TYR A 322 -28.37 -6.37 -0.71
CA TYR A 322 -28.30 -5.29 0.27
C TYR A 322 -27.73 -5.74 1.61
N ASP A 323 -27.90 -7.01 2.01
CA ASP A 323 -27.20 -7.58 3.16
C ASP A 323 -25.69 -7.65 2.92
N THR A 324 -25.28 -8.05 1.71
CA THR A 324 -23.86 -8.04 1.30
C THR A 324 -23.31 -6.61 1.29
N LEU A 325 -24.07 -5.64 0.76
CA LEU A 325 -23.67 -4.23 0.75
C LEU A 325 -23.53 -3.65 2.16
N LYS A 326 -24.48 -3.95 3.06
CA LYS A 326 -24.42 -3.57 4.48
C LYS A 326 -23.16 -4.12 5.14
N GLU A 327 -22.85 -5.39 4.88
CA GLU A 327 -21.66 -6.04 5.39
C GLU A 327 -20.37 -5.36 4.88
N CYS A 328 -20.29 -5.06 3.58
CA CYS A 328 -19.21 -4.26 3.00
C CYS A 328 -19.08 -2.88 3.68
N ALA A 329 -20.18 -2.18 3.93
CA ALA A 329 -20.17 -0.87 4.57
C ALA A 329 -19.65 -0.94 6.02
N VAL A 330 -20.08 -1.93 6.80
CA VAL A 330 -19.64 -2.11 8.19
C VAL A 330 -18.16 -2.49 8.28
N ILE A 331 -17.68 -3.33 7.35
CA ILE A 331 -16.25 -3.67 7.23
C ILE A 331 -15.42 -2.44 6.80
N SER A 332 -15.85 -1.72 5.76
CA SER A 332 -15.15 -0.53 5.26
C SER A 332 -15.04 0.56 6.33
N LYS A 333 -16.10 0.76 7.14
CA LYS A 333 -16.07 1.69 8.28
C LYS A 333 -14.92 1.41 9.24
N SER A 334 -14.53 0.14 9.38
CA SER A 334 -13.45 -0.33 10.25
C SER A 334 -12.10 -0.41 9.52
N ALA A 335 -11.97 0.26 8.37
CA ALA A 335 -10.77 0.33 7.53
C ALA A 335 -10.32 -0.99 6.86
N GLY A 336 -11.21 -1.99 6.74
CA GLY A 336 -10.94 -3.22 6.02
C GLY A 336 -11.03 -3.06 4.50
N GLY A 337 -10.06 -3.59 3.76
CA GLY A 337 -10.17 -3.77 2.30
C GLY A 337 -11.04 -4.98 1.95
N ILE A 338 -11.81 -4.93 0.87
CA ILE A 338 -12.81 -5.97 0.55
C ILE A 338 -12.54 -6.60 -0.82
N GLY A 339 -12.57 -7.92 -0.91
CA GLY A 339 -12.81 -8.66 -2.14
C GLY A 339 -14.25 -9.20 -2.14
N VAL A 340 -15.01 -8.97 -3.22
CA VAL A 340 -16.41 -9.43 -3.34
C VAL A 340 -16.63 -10.24 -4.60
N SER A 341 -17.06 -11.50 -4.45
CA SER A 341 -17.45 -12.34 -5.60
C SER A 341 -18.91 -12.09 -5.97
N VAL A 342 -19.20 -11.80 -7.24
CA VAL A 342 -20.55 -11.48 -7.73
C VAL A 342 -21.06 -12.44 -8.82
N HIS A 343 -20.40 -13.60 -8.98
CA HIS A 343 -20.65 -14.59 -10.03
C HIS A 343 -22.09 -15.11 -10.09
N ASN A 344 -22.80 -15.10 -8.95
CA ASN A 344 -24.15 -15.64 -8.80
C ASN A 344 -25.26 -14.63 -9.12
N ILE A 345 -24.95 -13.35 -9.37
CA ILE A 345 -25.97 -12.36 -9.70
C ILE A 345 -26.42 -12.51 -11.15
N ARG A 346 -27.73 -12.55 -11.39
CA ARG A 346 -28.27 -12.72 -12.75
C ARG A 346 -27.86 -11.60 -13.70
N ALA A 347 -27.54 -11.97 -14.93
CA ALA A 347 -27.14 -11.05 -15.99
C ALA A 347 -28.30 -10.22 -16.54
N THR A 348 -27.97 -9.19 -17.31
CA THR A 348 -28.93 -8.31 -18.00
C THR A 348 -29.92 -9.10 -18.86
N GLY A 349 -31.19 -8.70 -18.85
CA GLY A 349 -32.25 -9.35 -19.64
C GLY A 349 -32.77 -10.67 -19.05
N SER A 350 -32.26 -11.12 -17.91
CA SER A 350 -32.74 -12.34 -17.26
C SER A 350 -34.10 -12.15 -16.60
N TYR A 351 -34.96 -13.16 -16.65
CA TYR A 351 -36.32 -13.08 -16.12
C TYR A 351 -36.38 -12.97 -14.58
N ILE A 352 -37.29 -12.14 -14.07
CA ILE A 352 -37.56 -11.98 -12.64
C ILE A 352 -38.97 -12.52 -12.34
N ARG A 353 -39.04 -13.74 -11.78
CA ARG A 353 -40.31 -14.45 -11.53
C ARG A 353 -41.33 -13.66 -10.68
N GLY A 354 -40.86 -12.91 -9.68
CA GLY A 354 -41.74 -12.19 -8.75
C GLY A 354 -42.35 -10.89 -9.31
N THR A 355 -41.60 -10.14 -10.12
CA THR A 355 -42.05 -8.85 -10.67
C THR A 355 -42.51 -8.93 -12.13
N ASN A 356 -42.38 -10.10 -12.75
CA ASN A 356 -42.60 -10.33 -14.18
C ASN A 356 -41.79 -9.37 -15.09
N GLY A 357 -40.64 -8.89 -14.58
CA GLY A 357 -39.73 -8.00 -15.30
C GLY A 357 -38.45 -8.68 -15.76
N THR A 358 -37.54 -7.89 -16.32
CA THR A 358 -36.19 -8.31 -16.72
C THR A 358 -35.14 -7.63 -15.84
N SER A 359 -34.06 -8.34 -15.54
CA SER A 359 -32.92 -7.81 -14.77
C SER A 359 -32.14 -6.77 -15.57
N ASN A 360 -31.65 -5.74 -14.88
CA ASN A 360 -30.71 -4.77 -15.44
C ASN A 360 -29.24 -5.20 -15.32
N GLY A 361 -28.99 -6.42 -14.84
CA GLY A 361 -27.65 -7.01 -14.72
C GLY A 361 -26.81 -6.42 -13.58
N ILE A 362 -25.51 -6.69 -13.63
CA ILE A 362 -24.58 -6.33 -12.55
C ILE A 362 -24.18 -4.85 -12.54
N VAL A 363 -24.26 -4.14 -13.67
CA VAL A 363 -23.77 -2.75 -13.78
C VAL A 363 -24.46 -1.80 -12.81
N PRO A 364 -25.81 -1.71 -12.75
CA PRO A 364 -26.47 -0.82 -11.79
C PRO A 364 -26.22 -1.21 -10.34
N MET A 365 -26.13 -2.52 -10.04
CA MET A 365 -25.78 -3.01 -8.70
C MET A 365 -24.39 -2.50 -8.29
N LEU A 366 -23.39 -2.66 -9.16
CA LEU A 366 -22.02 -2.25 -8.87
C LEU A 366 -21.87 -0.73 -8.71
N ARG A 367 -22.75 0.08 -9.32
CA ARG A 367 -22.80 1.53 -9.02
C ARG A 367 -23.21 1.82 -7.58
N VAL A 368 -24.13 1.06 -7.01
CA VAL A 368 -24.50 1.20 -5.58
C VAL A 368 -23.32 0.83 -4.68
N PHE A 369 -22.56 -0.21 -5.03
CA PHE A 369 -21.32 -0.57 -4.32
C PHE A 369 -20.26 0.53 -4.46
N ASN A 370 -20.10 1.12 -5.64
CA ASN A 370 -19.19 2.23 -5.90
C ASN A 370 -19.49 3.42 -4.99
N ASP A 371 -20.74 3.88 -4.97
CA ASP A 371 -21.14 5.04 -4.18
C ASP A 371 -21.05 4.76 -2.68
N THR A 372 -21.26 3.51 -2.26
CA THR A 372 -21.02 3.08 -0.88
C THR A 372 -19.54 3.12 -0.52
N ALA A 373 -18.64 2.68 -1.41
CA ALA A 373 -17.19 2.76 -1.19
C ALA A 373 -16.71 4.22 -1.05
N ARG A 374 -17.33 5.15 -1.77
CA ARG A 374 -17.08 6.59 -1.66
C ARG A 374 -17.64 7.19 -0.38
N TYR A 375 -18.84 6.79 0.02
CA TYR A 375 -19.53 7.32 1.19
C TYR A 375 -18.85 6.88 2.49
N VAL A 376 -18.50 5.59 2.60
CA VAL A 376 -17.85 5.02 3.78
C VAL A 376 -16.33 5.15 3.65
N ASP A 377 -15.86 6.39 3.72
CA ASP A 377 -14.43 6.66 3.85
C ASP A 377 -13.92 6.17 5.22
N GLN A 378 -12.73 5.58 5.22
CA GLN A 378 -12.20 4.88 6.38
C GLN A 378 -11.68 5.91 7.39
N GLY A 379 -12.41 6.10 8.49
CA GLY A 379 -11.92 6.80 9.69
C GLY A 379 -11.71 8.31 9.55
N GLY A 380 -12.56 9.02 8.79
CA GLY A 380 -12.49 10.48 8.64
C GLY A 380 -11.42 10.90 7.64
N GLY A 381 -11.36 10.23 6.49
CA GLY A 381 -10.40 10.50 5.42
C GLY A 381 -8.99 9.91 5.62
N LYS A 382 -8.78 8.99 6.57
CA LYS A 382 -7.47 8.30 6.73
C LYS A 382 -7.16 7.40 5.53
N ARG A 383 -8.18 6.74 4.96
CA ARG A 383 -8.11 5.97 3.70
C ARG A 383 -9.46 6.02 2.98
N LYS A 384 -9.45 5.90 1.65
CA LYS A 384 -10.68 5.69 0.86
C LYS A 384 -11.13 4.23 1.01
N GLY A 385 -12.45 3.99 1.02
CA GLY A 385 -12.98 2.63 0.89
C GLY A 385 -12.55 2.03 -0.46
N ALA A 386 -12.17 0.75 -0.47
CA ALA A 386 -11.64 0.08 -1.65
C ALA A 386 -12.15 -1.37 -1.73
N PHE A 387 -12.94 -1.66 -2.76
CA PHE A 387 -13.51 -3.00 -3.01
C PHE A 387 -12.97 -3.53 -4.35
N ALA A 388 -12.48 -4.76 -4.37
CA ALA A 388 -12.21 -5.51 -5.59
C ALA A 388 -13.37 -6.45 -5.89
N VAL A 389 -13.97 -6.31 -7.06
CA VAL A 389 -15.10 -7.11 -7.52
C VAL A 389 -14.57 -8.23 -8.40
N TYR A 390 -14.96 -9.47 -8.11
CA TYR A 390 -14.55 -10.67 -8.82
C TYR A 390 -15.68 -11.20 -9.69
N LEU A 391 -15.39 -11.46 -10.97
CA LEU A 391 -16.31 -12.05 -11.93
C LEU A 391 -15.64 -13.17 -12.75
N GLU A 392 -16.32 -14.30 -12.97
CA GLU A 392 -15.88 -15.34 -13.89
C GLU A 392 -16.18 -14.96 -15.36
N PRO A 393 -15.28 -15.24 -16.32
CA PRO A 393 -15.39 -14.75 -17.70
C PRO A 393 -16.52 -15.38 -18.53
N TRP A 394 -17.24 -16.38 -18.00
CA TRP A 394 -18.45 -16.92 -18.64
C TRP A 394 -19.70 -16.09 -18.34
N HIS A 395 -19.65 -15.14 -17.41
CA HIS A 395 -20.82 -14.35 -17.05
C HIS A 395 -21.30 -13.48 -18.23
N ALA A 396 -22.61 -13.44 -18.50
CA ALA A 396 -23.13 -12.75 -19.69
C ALA A 396 -22.95 -11.22 -19.71
N ASP A 397 -22.72 -10.58 -18.56
CA ASP A 397 -22.36 -9.15 -18.47
C ASP A 397 -20.83 -8.90 -18.46
N ILE A 398 -20.00 -9.87 -18.90
CA ILE A 398 -18.53 -9.74 -18.83
C ILE A 398 -17.98 -8.56 -19.62
N CYS A 399 -18.54 -8.27 -20.80
CA CYS A 399 -18.07 -7.16 -21.63
C CYS A 399 -18.29 -5.81 -20.95
N GLU A 400 -19.48 -5.61 -20.39
CA GLU A 400 -19.84 -4.41 -19.64
C GLU A 400 -19.01 -4.26 -18.37
N PHE A 401 -18.71 -5.37 -17.69
CA PHE A 401 -17.85 -5.40 -16.51
C PHE A 401 -16.43 -4.87 -16.80
N LEU A 402 -15.85 -5.24 -17.95
CA LEU A 402 -14.52 -4.79 -18.39
C LEU A 402 -14.46 -3.29 -18.70
N ASP A 403 -15.60 -2.66 -18.96
CA ASP A 403 -15.71 -1.24 -19.29
C ASP A 403 -15.91 -0.32 -18.06
N LEU A 404 -16.23 -0.87 -16.89
CA LEU A 404 -16.69 -0.09 -15.74
C LEU A 404 -15.68 0.92 -15.19
N ARG A 405 -14.38 0.67 -15.38
CA ARG A 405 -13.29 1.56 -14.93
C ARG A 405 -12.78 2.51 -16.04
N LYS A 406 -13.24 2.37 -17.28
CA LYS A 406 -12.76 3.20 -18.39
C LYS A 406 -13.07 4.67 -18.16
N ASN A 407 -12.17 5.55 -18.58
CA ASN A 407 -12.34 7.00 -18.41
C ASN A 407 -13.36 7.59 -19.38
N HIS A 408 -13.52 7.00 -20.57
CA HIS A 408 -14.49 7.40 -21.58
C HIS A 408 -15.78 6.56 -21.51
N GLY A 409 -16.82 6.97 -22.24
CA GLY A 409 -18.13 6.32 -22.32
C GLY A 409 -19.18 6.92 -21.36
N LYS A 410 -20.34 6.27 -21.25
CA LYS A 410 -21.48 6.80 -20.48
C LYS A 410 -21.26 6.66 -18.98
N GLU A 411 -21.42 7.75 -18.22
CA GLU A 411 -21.28 7.76 -16.76
C GLU A 411 -22.24 6.78 -16.06
N GLU A 412 -23.45 6.57 -16.59
CA GLU A 412 -24.38 5.63 -15.97
C GLU A 412 -23.90 4.17 -16.00
N HIS A 413 -22.84 3.89 -16.78
CA HIS A 413 -22.21 2.58 -16.97
C HIS A 413 -20.78 2.57 -16.39
N ARG A 414 -20.48 3.41 -15.40
CA ARG A 414 -19.14 3.51 -14.79
C ARG A 414 -19.20 3.38 -13.27
N ALA A 415 -18.16 2.75 -12.73
CA ALA A 415 -17.95 2.57 -11.30
C ALA A 415 -16.43 2.54 -11.02
N ARG A 416 -15.81 3.72 -11.09
CA ARG A 416 -14.34 3.88 -11.15
C ARG A 416 -13.65 3.77 -9.79
N ASP A 417 -14.38 3.91 -8.70
CA ASP A 417 -13.85 3.76 -7.34
C ASP A 417 -13.74 2.28 -6.91
N LEU A 418 -14.32 1.37 -7.69
CA LEU A 418 -14.14 -0.07 -7.54
C LEU A 418 -12.93 -0.57 -8.33
N PHE A 419 -12.32 -1.64 -7.83
CA PHE A 419 -11.33 -2.44 -8.54
C PHE A 419 -12.01 -3.68 -9.13
N TYR A 420 -11.47 -4.20 -10.23
CA TYR A 420 -12.05 -5.30 -10.97
C TYR A 420 -11.04 -6.43 -11.12
N ALA A 421 -11.52 -7.66 -10.97
CA ALA A 421 -10.71 -8.87 -11.03
C ALA A 421 -11.48 -9.98 -11.75
N LEU A 422 -10.75 -10.78 -12.53
CA LEU A 422 -11.29 -11.96 -13.18
C LEU A 422 -10.89 -13.21 -12.41
N TRP A 423 -11.88 -14.09 -12.21
CA TRP A 423 -11.71 -15.42 -11.64
C TRP A 423 -11.79 -16.45 -12.76
N VAL A 424 -10.65 -16.74 -13.37
CA VAL A 424 -10.54 -17.37 -14.70
C VAL A 424 -10.41 -18.89 -14.59
N PRO A 425 -11.35 -19.68 -15.13
CA PRO A 425 -11.19 -21.13 -15.25
C PRO A 425 -10.18 -21.49 -16.36
N ASP A 426 -9.48 -22.62 -16.19
CA ASP A 426 -8.52 -23.18 -17.13
C ASP A 426 -9.15 -23.36 -18.52
N LEU A 427 -10.42 -23.78 -18.58
CA LEU A 427 -11.17 -23.95 -19.83
C LEU A 427 -11.22 -22.67 -20.68
N PHE A 428 -11.36 -21.48 -20.06
CA PHE A 428 -11.37 -20.24 -20.82
C PHE A 428 -10.02 -20.01 -21.51
N MET A 429 -8.92 -20.22 -20.78
CA MET A 429 -7.56 -20.08 -21.32
C MET A 429 -7.30 -21.08 -22.46
N GLN A 430 -7.74 -22.33 -22.29
CA GLN A 430 -7.68 -23.36 -23.34
C GLN A 430 -8.47 -22.95 -24.60
N ARG A 431 -9.70 -22.46 -24.43
CA ARG A 431 -10.56 -21.99 -25.54
C ARG A 431 -9.94 -20.81 -26.28
N VAL A 432 -9.30 -19.88 -25.58
CA VAL A 432 -8.55 -18.77 -26.19
C VAL A 432 -7.35 -19.27 -27.00
N GLN A 433 -6.56 -20.19 -26.44
CA GLN A 433 -5.37 -20.76 -27.09
C GLN A 433 -5.72 -21.53 -28.37
N ASN A 434 -6.80 -22.31 -28.33
CA ASN A 434 -7.24 -23.15 -29.44
C ASN A 434 -8.13 -22.42 -30.45
N ASN A 435 -8.41 -21.13 -30.23
CA ASN A 435 -9.33 -20.33 -31.05
C ASN A 435 -10.74 -20.96 -31.15
N GLU A 436 -11.25 -21.42 -30.01
CA GLU A 436 -12.58 -22.03 -29.89
C GLU A 436 -13.65 -20.99 -29.49
N GLU A 437 -14.92 -21.40 -29.55
CA GLU A 437 -16.04 -20.61 -29.07
C GLU A 437 -16.11 -20.57 -27.54
N TRP A 438 -16.73 -19.53 -27.00
CA TRP A 438 -16.98 -19.31 -25.58
C TRP A 438 -18.43 -18.91 -25.37
N SER A 439 -19.11 -19.70 -24.55
CA SER A 439 -20.51 -19.51 -24.19
C SER A 439 -20.64 -18.62 -22.95
N LEU A 440 -21.47 -17.59 -23.06
CA LEU A 440 -21.80 -16.68 -21.99
C LEU A 440 -23.15 -17.04 -21.37
N PHE A 441 -23.19 -17.18 -20.05
CA PHE A 441 -24.34 -17.67 -19.30
C PHE A 441 -24.82 -16.65 -18.27
N CYS A 442 -26.11 -16.73 -17.95
CA CYS A 442 -26.65 -16.16 -16.72
C CYS A 442 -26.64 -17.24 -15.62
N PRO A 443 -26.15 -16.93 -14.41
CA PRO A 443 -26.08 -17.91 -13.31
C PRO A 443 -27.45 -18.45 -12.89
N ASN A 444 -28.54 -17.69 -13.08
CA ASN A 444 -29.90 -18.17 -12.82
C ASN A 444 -30.38 -19.23 -13.84
N GLU A 445 -29.83 -19.24 -15.07
CA GLU A 445 -30.17 -20.22 -16.12
C GLU A 445 -29.17 -21.41 -16.14
N ALA A 446 -27.93 -21.15 -15.74
CA ALA A 446 -26.82 -22.09 -15.64
C ALA A 446 -26.22 -22.13 -14.21
N PRO A 447 -26.99 -22.58 -13.20
CA PRO A 447 -26.54 -22.55 -11.81
C PRO A 447 -25.41 -23.54 -11.53
N GLY A 448 -24.64 -23.28 -10.47
CA GLY A 448 -23.58 -24.16 -9.98
C GLY A 448 -22.20 -23.97 -10.62
N LEU A 449 -22.07 -23.20 -11.72
CA LEU A 449 -20.78 -22.95 -12.36
C LEU A 449 -19.77 -22.26 -11.42
N ALA A 450 -20.24 -21.39 -10.52
CA ALA A 450 -19.39 -20.74 -9.52
C ALA A 450 -19.08 -21.62 -8.30
N ASP A 451 -19.74 -22.79 -8.18
CA ASP A 451 -19.65 -23.69 -7.02
C ASP A 451 -18.81 -24.94 -7.31
N CYS A 452 -18.27 -25.08 -8.53
CA CYS A 452 -17.35 -26.14 -8.93
C CYS A 452 -16.14 -25.59 -9.68
N TRP A 453 -15.09 -26.41 -9.83
CA TRP A 453 -13.83 -26.05 -10.49
C TRP A 453 -13.23 -27.29 -11.19
N GLY A 454 -12.21 -27.08 -12.03
CA GLY A 454 -11.53 -28.14 -12.77
C GLY A 454 -12.49 -28.96 -13.65
N ASP A 455 -12.32 -30.28 -13.65
CA ASP A 455 -13.10 -31.19 -14.51
C ASP A 455 -14.61 -31.12 -14.24
N GLU A 456 -15.03 -30.88 -12.99
CA GLU A 456 -16.44 -30.74 -12.65
C GLU A 456 -17.05 -29.48 -13.30
N PHE A 457 -16.32 -28.37 -13.25
CA PHE A 457 -16.70 -27.14 -13.96
C PHE A 457 -16.78 -27.36 -15.47
N GLU A 458 -15.76 -27.98 -16.06
CA GLU A 458 -15.75 -28.23 -17.50
C GLU A 458 -16.93 -29.07 -17.97
N ASN A 459 -17.23 -30.14 -17.23
CA ASN A 459 -18.34 -31.04 -17.54
C ASN A 459 -19.70 -30.32 -17.43
N LEU A 460 -19.88 -29.52 -16.38
CA LEU A 460 -21.11 -28.75 -16.17
C LEU A 460 -21.27 -27.65 -17.23
N TYR A 461 -20.19 -26.93 -17.54
CA TYR A 461 -20.16 -25.91 -18.58
C TYR A 461 -20.53 -26.49 -19.95
N LYS A 462 -19.83 -27.54 -20.39
CA LYS A 462 -20.11 -28.24 -21.67
C LYS A 462 -21.50 -28.85 -21.71
N LYS A 463 -22.06 -29.28 -20.58
CA LYS A 463 -23.46 -29.73 -20.48
C LYS A 463 -24.42 -28.58 -20.79
N TYR A 464 -24.22 -27.40 -20.20
CA TYR A 464 -25.07 -26.23 -20.48
C TYR A 464 -24.93 -25.69 -21.90
N GLU A 465 -23.75 -25.83 -22.53
CA GLU A 465 -23.58 -25.58 -23.98
C GLU A 465 -24.50 -26.52 -24.80
N ARG A 466 -24.48 -27.83 -24.52
CA ARG A 466 -25.33 -28.82 -25.21
C ARG A 466 -26.83 -28.63 -24.98
N GLU A 467 -27.20 -28.12 -23.81
CA GLU A 467 -28.60 -27.81 -23.46
C GLU A 467 -29.09 -26.49 -24.09
N GLY A 468 -28.23 -25.74 -24.78
CA GLY A 468 -28.60 -24.47 -25.42
C GLY A 468 -28.90 -23.34 -24.42
N LYS A 469 -28.32 -23.39 -23.22
CA LYS A 469 -28.55 -22.39 -22.15
C LYS A 469 -27.71 -21.11 -22.29
N ALA A 470 -26.82 -21.05 -23.27
CA ALA A 470 -25.98 -19.89 -23.49
C ALA A 470 -26.85 -18.70 -23.93
N LYS A 471 -26.70 -17.55 -23.26
CA LYS A 471 -27.34 -16.30 -23.70
C LYS A 471 -26.67 -15.76 -24.97
N LYS A 472 -25.37 -16.00 -25.11
CA LYS A 472 -24.57 -15.56 -26.24
C LYS A 472 -23.38 -16.49 -26.40
N VAL A 473 -23.01 -16.81 -27.64
CA VAL A 473 -21.78 -17.53 -27.97
C VAL A 473 -20.89 -16.58 -28.76
N VAL A 474 -19.62 -16.48 -28.37
CA VAL A 474 -18.62 -15.60 -28.99
C VAL A 474 -17.31 -16.35 -29.20
N PRO A 475 -16.44 -15.96 -30.14
CA PRO A 475 -15.06 -16.45 -30.14
C PRO A 475 -14.39 -16.12 -28.81
N ALA A 476 -13.70 -17.08 -28.17
CA ALA A 476 -13.05 -16.86 -26.88
C ALA A 476 -12.03 -15.71 -26.94
N GLN A 477 -11.34 -15.57 -28.07
CA GLN A 477 -10.37 -14.51 -28.31
C GLN A 477 -11.00 -13.11 -28.31
N THR A 478 -12.29 -12.96 -28.62
CA THR A 478 -12.96 -11.65 -28.55
C THR A 478 -12.99 -11.16 -27.11
N VAL A 479 -13.41 -12.00 -26.16
CA VAL A 479 -13.39 -11.67 -24.72
C VAL A 479 -11.94 -11.42 -24.27
N TRP A 480 -11.00 -12.24 -24.73
CA TRP A 480 -9.58 -12.05 -24.42
C TRP A 480 -9.04 -10.68 -24.83
N PHE A 481 -9.32 -10.23 -26.06
CA PHE A 481 -8.87 -8.91 -26.53
C PHE A 481 -9.52 -7.76 -25.77
N ASP A 482 -10.76 -7.91 -25.31
CA ASP A 482 -11.40 -6.90 -24.46
C ASP A 482 -10.78 -6.84 -23.06
N ILE A 483 -10.37 -7.99 -22.50
CA ILE A 483 -9.59 -8.05 -21.24
C ILE A 483 -8.27 -7.28 -21.41
N LEU A 484 -7.51 -7.58 -22.46
CA LEU A 484 -6.23 -6.92 -22.71
C LEU A 484 -6.38 -5.42 -22.95
N LYS A 485 -7.44 -5.01 -23.68
CA LYS A 485 -7.75 -3.61 -23.92
C LYS A 485 -8.06 -2.88 -22.63
N ALA A 486 -8.88 -3.45 -21.75
CA ALA A 486 -9.16 -2.88 -20.43
C ALA A 486 -7.89 -2.77 -19.57
N GLN A 487 -7.02 -3.79 -19.59
CA GLN A 487 -5.74 -3.76 -18.87
C GLN A 487 -4.82 -2.66 -19.40
N ILE A 488 -4.72 -2.49 -20.72
CA ILE A 488 -3.92 -1.43 -21.33
C ILE A 488 -4.45 -0.03 -20.95
N GLU A 489 -5.76 0.16 -20.93
CA GLU A 489 -6.37 1.46 -20.63
C GLU A 489 -6.40 1.79 -19.14
N THR A 490 -6.46 0.79 -18.25
CA THR A 490 -6.79 1.01 -16.82
C THR A 490 -5.91 0.28 -15.81
N GLY A 491 -5.04 -0.63 -16.25
CA GLY A 491 -4.29 -1.56 -15.39
C GLY A 491 -5.12 -2.72 -14.81
N THR A 492 -6.43 -2.78 -15.12
CA THR A 492 -7.37 -3.78 -14.59
C THR A 492 -8.23 -4.34 -15.73
N PRO A 493 -8.82 -5.54 -15.60
CA PRO A 493 -8.95 -6.34 -14.38
C PRO A 493 -7.68 -7.09 -13.97
N TYR A 494 -7.59 -7.42 -12.68
CA TYR A 494 -6.65 -8.41 -12.16
C TYR A 494 -6.94 -9.79 -12.76
N MET A 495 -5.92 -10.64 -12.86
CA MET A 495 -6.05 -12.00 -13.40
C MET A 495 -5.78 -13.01 -12.31
N LEU A 496 -6.76 -13.86 -12.01
CA LEU A 496 -6.59 -14.96 -11.06
C LEU A 496 -7.11 -16.25 -11.67
N TYR A 497 -6.37 -17.35 -11.48
CA TYR A 497 -6.67 -18.64 -12.09
C TYR A 497 -7.43 -19.51 -11.09
N LYS A 498 -8.76 -19.58 -11.24
CA LYS A 498 -9.71 -20.25 -10.35
C LYS A 498 -9.28 -21.67 -10.00
N ASP A 499 -8.95 -22.44 -11.04
CA ASP A 499 -8.66 -23.87 -10.88
C ASP A 499 -7.32 -24.09 -10.17
N THR A 500 -6.31 -23.27 -10.48
CA THR A 500 -5.05 -23.28 -9.73
C THR A 500 -5.27 -22.95 -8.25
N CYS A 501 -6.05 -21.91 -7.95
CA CYS A 501 -6.32 -21.48 -6.59
C CYS A 501 -7.03 -22.56 -5.78
N ASN A 502 -8.06 -23.21 -6.36
CA ASN A 502 -8.80 -24.26 -5.69
C ASN A 502 -7.99 -25.55 -5.55
N ARG A 503 -7.28 -25.99 -6.61
CA ARG A 503 -6.49 -27.23 -6.64
C ARG A 503 -5.34 -27.24 -5.62
N LYS A 504 -4.82 -26.07 -5.30
CA LYS A 504 -3.62 -25.90 -4.46
C LYS A 504 -3.90 -25.14 -3.16
N SER A 505 -5.14 -25.18 -2.68
CA SER A 505 -5.51 -24.61 -1.38
C SER A 505 -5.65 -25.70 -0.33
N ASN A 506 -5.09 -25.46 0.85
CA ASN A 506 -5.34 -26.31 2.00
C ASN A 506 -6.80 -26.22 2.52
N GLN A 507 -7.57 -25.23 2.07
CA GLN A 507 -9.00 -25.09 2.39
C GLN A 507 -9.93 -25.79 1.39
N GLN A 508 -9.41 -26.59 0.44
CA GLN A 508 -10.24 -27.26 -0.57
C GLN A 508 -11.33 -28.19 -0.01
N ASN A 509 -11.21 -28.63 1.25
CA ASN A 509 -12.22 -29.44 1.93
C ASN A 509 -13.48 -28.64 2.35
N LEU A 510 -13.44 -27.31 2.32
CA LEU A 510 -14.56 -26.44 2.71
C LEU A 510 -15.57 -26.23 1.58
N GLY A 511 -15.12 -26.35 0.34
CA GLY A 511 -15.89 -26.07 -0.87
C GLY A 511 -15.09 -25.21 -1.85
N THR A 512 -15.74 -24.80 -2.94
CA THR A 512 -15.11 -23.99 -3.98
C THR A 512 -14.84 -22.56 -3.49
N ILE A 513 -13.59 -22.13 -3.58
CA ILE A 513 -13.15 -20.76 -3.35
C ILE A 513 -13.54 -19.90 -4.57
N LYS A 514 -14.22 -18.79 -4.30
CA LYS A 514 -14.89 -17.97 -5.32
C LYS A 514 -14.16 -16.68 -5.68
N SER A 515 -13.19 -16.23 -4.89
CA SER A 515 -12.49 -14.98 -5.13
C SER A 515 -11.19 -14.91 -4.33
N SER A 516 -10.46 -13.81 -4.53
CA SER A 516 -9.40 -13.36 -3.63
C SER A 516 -9.81 -12.06 -2.93
N ASN A 517 -8.92 -11.48 -2.13
CA ASN A 517 -9.09 -10.16 -1.50
C ASN A 517 -8.82 -8.96 -2.43
N LEU A 518 -8.78 -7.75 -1.88
CA LEU A 518 -8.44 -6.50 -2.59
C LEU A 518 -7.10 -6.56 -3.35
N CYS A 519 -6.07 -7.21 -2.78
CA CYS A 519 -4.69 -7.17 -3.29
C CYS A 519 -4.25 -8.47 -3.98
N THR A 520 -5.15 -9.44 -4.15
CA THR A 520 -4.96 -10.70 -4.89
C THR A 520 -4.01 -11.75 -4.28
N GLU A 521 -3.59 -11.60 -3.02
CA GLU A 521 -2.71 -12.54 -2.31
C GLU A 521 -3.45 -13.57 -1.43
N ILE A 522 -4.72 -13.31 -1.09
CA ILE A 522 -5.48 -14.14 -0.14
C ILE A 522 -6.46 -15.05 -0.85
N ILE A 523 -6.31 -16.36 -0.64
CA ILE A 523 -7.13 -17.40 -1.28
C ILE A 523 -7.83 -18.20 -0.18
N GLU A 524 -8.95 -17.65 0.30
CA GLU A 524 -9.71 -18.19 1.42
C GLU A 524 -11.17 -18.46 1.02
N PHE A 525 -11.74 -19.52 1.58
CA PHE A 525 -13.13 -19.91 1.37
C PHE A 525 -14.12 -18.86 1.90
N THR A 526 -15.22 -18.68 1.17
CA THR A 526 -16.33 -17.80 1.54
C THR A 526 -17.67 -18.48 1.28
N SER A 527 -18.65 -18.18 2.12
CA SER A 527 -20.04 -18.62 1.95
C SER A 527 -20.99 -17.51 2.41
N PRO A 528 -22.31 -17.61 2.13
CA PRO A 528 -23.27 -16.62 2.64
C PRO A 528 -23.24 -16.44 4.17
N THR A 529 -22.65 -17.41 4.86
CA THR A 529 -22.52 -17.47 6.32
C THR A 529 -21.09 -17.25 6.83
N GLU A 530 -20.10 -17.10 5.94
CA GLU A 530 -18.68 -17.03 6.27
C GLU A 530 -17.94 -16.02 5.40
N THR A 531 -17.38 -15.01 6.05
CA THR A 531 -16.58 -13.95 5.43
C THR A 531 -15.13 -14.18 5.82
N ALA A 532 -14.27 -14.49 4.87
CA ALA A 532 -12.87 -14.78 5.15
C ALA A 532 -12.13 -13.52 5.64
N VAL A 533 -11.11 -13.70 6.49
CA VAL A 533 -10.46 -12.62 7.22
C VAL A 533 -8.95 -12.81 7.21
N CYS A 534 -8.25 -11.78 6.76
CA CYS A 534 -6.81 -11.84 6.59
C CYS A 534 -6.03 -11.13 7.71
N ASN A 535 -5.16 -11.89 8.39
CA ASN A 535 -4.30 -11.42 9.50
C ASN A 535 -2.84 -11.39 9.03
N LEU A 536 -2.24 -10.20 8.94
CA LEU A 536 -1.04 -9.98 8.12
C LEU A 536 0.16 -9.43 8.90
N ALA A 537 1.35 -9.95 8.58
CA ALA A 537 2.64 -9.39 9.00
C ALA A 537 3.72 -9.66 7.95
N SER A 538 4.70 -8.75 7.85
CA SER A 538 5.76 -8.82 6.82
C SER A 538 7.15 -8.84 7.45
N ILE A 539 7.99 -9.74 6.96
CA ILE A 539 9.39 -9.92 7.37
C ILE A 539 10.29 -8.95 6.59
N ALA A 540 11.18 -8.24 7.29
CA ALA A 540 12.16 -7.34 6.67
C ALA A 540 13.42 -8.12 6.25
N LEU A 541 13.41 -8.67 5.04
CA LEU A 541 14.49 -9.53 4.52
C LEU A 541 15.91 -8.93 4.61
N PRO A 542 16.13 -7.61 4.45
CA PRO A 542 17.48 -7.05 4.54
C PRO A 542 18.15 -7.23 5.90
N ARG A 543 17.37 -7.43 6.97
CA ARG A 543 17.90 -7.63 8.33
C ARG A 543 18.63 -8.95 8.51
N PHE A 544 18.38 -9.92 7.63
CA PHE A 544 18.97 -11.25 7.67
C PHE A 544 20.26 -11.32 6.86
N VAL A 545 20.67 -10.23 6.19
CA VAL A 545 22.00 -10.14 5.59
C VAL A 545 23.03 -9.83 6.67
N ARG A 546 24.01 -10.71 6.81
CA ARG A 546 25.07 -10.65 7.82
C ARG A 546 26.44 -10.61 7.17
N GLU A 547 27.42 -10.07 7.88
CA GLU A 547 28.83 -10.15 7.50
C GLU A 547 29.47 -11.40 8.09
N LYS A 548 30.37 -12.04 7.35
CA LYS A 548 31.17 -13.15 7.82
C LYS A 548 32.18 -12.62 8.84
N ASP A 549 32.51 -13.45 9.83
CA ASP A 549 33.55 -13.17 10.84
C ASP A 549 33.33 -11.91 11.70
N VAL A 550 32.12 -11.34 11.70
CA VAL A 550 31.70 -10.26 12.60
C VAL A 550 30.80 -10.86 13.69
N PRO A 551 31.10 -10.65 14.99
CA PRO A 551 30.23 -11.11 16.08
C PRO A 551 28.81 -10.57 15.94
N ILE A 552 27.80 -11.38 16.28
CA ILE A 552 26.38 -11.03 16.11
C ILE A 552 26.05 -9.68 16.78
N GLU A 553 26.59 -9.47 17.98
CA GLU A 553 26.41 -8.26 18.80
C GLU A 553 27.01 -7.00 18.15
N SER A 554 28.01 -7.18 17.28
CA SER A 554 28.80 -6.11 16.65
C SER A 554 28.37 -5.83 15.21
N HIS A 555 27.36 -6.54 14.68
CA HIS A 555 26.87 -6.24 13.35
C HIS A 555 26.31 -4.81 13.27
N PRO A 556 26.63 -4.08 12.18
CA PRO A 556 26.09 -2.75 11.98
C PRO A 556 24.56 -2.81 11.97
N SER A 557 23.94 -1.80 12.60
CA SER A 557 22.48 -1.72 12.68
C SER A 557 21.83 -1.55 11.30
N LYS A 558 22.58 -1.18 10.26
CA LYS A 558 22.15 -1.14 8.86
C LYS A 558 23.34 -1.43 7.93
N LEU A 559 23.14 -2.33 6.97
CA LEU A 559 23.99 -2.46 5.80
C LEU A 559 23.40 -1.63 4.66
N VAL A 560 24.25 -1.02 3.83
CA VAL A 560 23.88 -0.22 2.66
C VAL A 560 24.85 -0.52 1.53
N GLY A 561 24.39 -0.40 0.28
CA GLY A 561 25.20 -0.65 -0.90
C GLY A 561 25.55 -2.12 -1.15
N SER A 562 26.13 -2.39 -2.31
CA SER A 562 26.60 -3.71 -2.74
C SER A 562 28.10 -3.91 -2.47
N THR A 563 28.84 -2.85 -2.19
CA THR A 563 30.26 -2.91 -1.80
C THR A 563 30.42 -3.77 -0.54
N GLY A 564 31.35 -4.74 -0.58
CA GLY A 564 31.57 -5.71 0.50
C GLY A 564 30.66 -6.94 0.48
N SER A 565 29.78 -7.08 -0.50
CA SER A 565 28.86 -8.22 -0.70
C SER A 565 29.50 -9.61 -0.60
N LYS A 566 30.76 -9.78 -1.06
CA LYS A 566 31.49 -11.05 -0.98
C LYS A 566 31.68 -11.58 0.46
N ASN A 567 31.73 -10.66 1.43
CA ASN A 567 31.86 -10.96 2.84
C ASN A 567 30.50 -11.10 3.52
N ARG A 568 29.39 -11.11 2.78
CA ARG A 568 28.04 -11.20 3.34
C ARG A 568 27.40 -12.57 3.08
N TYR A 569 26.43 -12.94 3.91
CA TYR A 569 25.60 -14.14 3.76
C TYR A 569 24.18 -13.87 4.27
N PHE A 570 23.24 -14.74 3.94
CA PHE A 570 21.86 -14.67 4.41
C PHE A 570 21.63 -15.67 5.56
N ASP A 571 21.13 -15.17 6.70
CA ASP A 571 20.92 -15.91 7.94
C ASP A 571 19.52 -16.55 7.99
N PHE A 572 19.45 -17.81 7.54
CA PHE A 572 18.21 -18.59 7.50
C PHE A 572 17.73 -19.02 8.90
N ASP A 573 18.63 -19.19 9.88
CA ASP A 573 18.26 -19.61 11.23
C ASP A 573 17.56 -18.47 11.98
N LYS A 574 18.03 -17.24 11.81
CA LYS A 574 17.31 -16.08 12.36
C LYS A 574 15.98 -15.87 11.66
N LEU A 575 15.89 -16.12 10.35
CA LEU A 575 14.63 -16.07 9.60
C LEU A 575 13.61 -17.08 10.16
N ALA A 576 14.06 -18.29 10.48
CA ALA A 576 13.26 -19.33 11.11
C ALA A 576 12.69 -18.92 12.48
N GLU A 577 13.52 -18.31 13.34
CA GLU A 577 13.10 -17.81 14.66
C GLU A 577 12.05 -16.70 14.56
N VAL A 578 12.30 -15.72 13.67
CA VAL A 578 11.39 -14.59 13.47
C VAL A 578 10.06 -15.06 12.89
N THR A 579 10.09 -15.94 11.90
CA THR A 579 8.87 -16.53 11.30
C THR A 579 8.02 -17.25 12.34
N SER A 580 8.66 -18.03 13.22
CA SER A 580 7.95 -18.74 14.29
C SER A 580 7.25 -17.73 15.22
N THR A 581 7.94 -16.65 15.60
CA THR A 581 7.37 -15.60 16.46
C THR A 581 6.19 -14.89 15.79
N ILE A 582 6.29 -14.58 14.50
CA ILE A 582 5.18 -13.98 13.75
C ILE A 582 3.97 -14.91 13.71
N THR A 583 4.18 -16.21 13.51
CA THR A 583 3.11 -17.21 13.49
C THR A 583 2.33 -17.21 14.82
N TYR A 584 3.03 -17.20 15.95
CA TYR A 584 2.39 -17.08 17.27
C TYR A 584 1.62 -15.76 17.42
N ASN A 585 2.19 -14.65 16.97
CA ASN A 585 1.57 -13.33 17.08
C ASN A 585 0.28 -13.25 16.25
N LEU A 586 0.32 -13.70 14.99
CA LEU A 586 -0.83 -13.70 14.10
C LEU A 586 -1.94 -14.65 14.60
N ASN A 587 -1.57 -15.81 15.18
CA ASN A 587 -2.57 -16.67 15.81
C ASN A 587 -3.26 -16.00 17.01
N LYS A 588 -2.52 -15.27 17.87
CA LYS A 588 -3.13 -14.50 18.97
C LYS A 588 -4.03 -13.38 18.46
N ILE A 589 -3.67 -12.73 17.35
CA ILE A 589 -4.48 -11.68 16.72
C ILE A 589 -5.90 -12.18 16.41
N ILE A 590 -6.07 -13.43 15.97
CA ILE A 590 -7.39 -14.02 15.68
C ILE A 590 -8.31 -13.94 16.90
N ASP A 591 -7.80 -14.21 18.09
CA ASP A 591 -8.61 -14.25 19.31
C ASP A 591 -8.87 -12.85 19.89
N VAL A 592 -7.91 -11.94 19.81
CA VAL A 592 -8.05 -10.58 20.36
C VAL A 592 -8.73 -9.59 19.41
N ASN A 593 -8.90 -9.95 18.14
CA ASN A 593 -9.48 -9.07 17.13
C ASN A 593 -10.96 -8.77 17.41
N TYR A 594 -11.33 -7.49 17.24
CA TYR A 594 -12.72 -7.08 17.15
C TYR A 594 -13.24 -7.31 15.72
N TYR A 595 -14.21 -8.21 15.57
CA TYR A 595 -14.82 -8.50 14.29
C TYR A 595 -15.99 -7.55 14.01
N PRO A 596 -15.99 -6.85 12.86
CA PRO A 596 -17.07 -5.92 12.52
C PRO A 596 -18.39 -6.63 12.21
N VAL A 597 -18.34 -7.89 11.79
CA VAL A 597 -19.49 -8.73 11.43
C VAL A 597 -19.30 -10.17 11.92
N GLU A 598 -20.39 -10.86 12.24
CA GLU A 598 -20.36 -12.20 12.86
C GLU A 598 -19.89 -13.30 11.89
N THR A 599 -20.22 -13.18 10.61
CA THR A 599 -19.73 -14.04 9.51
C THR A 599 -18.19 -14.06 9.44
N ALA A 600 -17.56 -12.91 9.70
CA ALA A 600 -16.11 -12.78 9.75
C ALA A 600 -15.50 -13.47 10.98
N LYS A 601 -16.12 -13.28 12.15
CA LYS A 601 -15.70 -13.98 13.38
C LYS A 601 -15.82 -15.49 13.21
N ARG A 602 -16.95 -15.96 12.68
CA ARG A 602 -17.19 -17.38 12.43
C ARG A 602 -16.09 -17.99 11.55
N SER A 603 -15.84 -17.42 10.37
CA SER A 603 -14.82 -17.94 9.46
C SER A 603 -13.43 -17.98 10.11
N ASN A 604 -13.01 -16.87 10.72
CA ASN A 604 -11.66 -16.78 11.28
C ASN A 604 -11.47 -17.72 12.49
N MET A 605 -12.49 -17.93 13.33
CA MET A 605 -12.39 -18.86 14.45
C MET A 605 -12.37 -20.34 14.01
N ARG A 606 -13.08 -20.68 12.92
CA ARG A 606 -13.16 -22.05 12.40
C ARG A 606 -11.89 -22.50 11.69
N HIS A 607 -11.32 -21.62 10.85
CA HIS A 607 -10.20 -21.99 9.95
C HIS A 607 -8.87 -21.40 10.39
N ARG A 608 -8.90 -20.29 11.15
CA ARG A 608 -7.74 -19.61 11.71
C ARG A 608 -6.62 -19.26 10.70
N PRO A 609 -6.92 -18.74 9.49
CA PRO A 609 -5.90 -18.40 8.51
C PRO A 609 -5.06 -17.19 8.95
N ILE A 610 -3.78 -17.21 8.56
CA ILE A 610 -2.85 -16.09 8.70
C ILE A 610 -2.09 -15.88 7.39
N GLY A 611 -1.49 -14.71 7.21
CA GLY A 611 -0.68 -14.38 6.03
C GLY A 611 0.65 -13.73 6.40
N ILE A 612 1.71 -14.52 6.33
CA ILE A 612 3.09 -14.05 6.47
C ILE A 612 3.60 -13.65 5.10
N GLY A 613 4.02 -12.39 4.97
CA GLY A 613 4.66 -11.84 3.78
C GLY A 613 6.10 -11.42 4.04
N VAL A 614 6.69 -10.77 3.03
CA VAL A 614 8.05 -10.25 3.08
C VAL A 614 8.08 -8.80 2.61
N GLN A 615 9.18 -8.10 2.85
CA GLN A 615 9.52 -6.81 2.25
C GLN A 615 11.03 -6.67 2.10
N GLY A 616 11.46 -5.82 1.18
CA GLY A 616 12.88 -5.55 0.94
C GLY A 616 13.62 -6.70 0.25
N LEU A 617 12.97 -7.48 -0.61
CA LEU A 617 13.67 -8.51 -1.39
C LEU A 617 14.73 -7.88 -2.31
N ALA A 618 14.41 -6.76 -2.97
CA ALA A 618 15.36 -6.03 -3.81
C ALA A 618 16.54 -5.49 -2.99
N ASP A 619 16.30 -4.84 -1.84
CA ASP A 619 17.37 -4.40 -0.94
C ASP A 619 18.27 -5.59 -0.55
N THR A 620 17.70 -6.76 -0.26
CA THR A 620 18.44 -7.97 0.13
C THR A 620 19.37 -8.45 -0.98
N PHE A 621 18.89 -8.52 -2.22
CA PHE A 621 19.72 -8.89 -3.37
C PHE A 621 20.85 -7.89 -3.60
N ILE A 622 20.57 -6.59 -3.51
CA ILE A 622 21.59 -5.54 -3.65
C ILE A 622 22.66 -5.68 -2.56
N LEU A 623 22.27 -5.88 -1.30
CA LEU A 623 23.22 -6.06 -0.19
C LEU A 623 24.12 -7.28 -0.38
N LEU A 624 23.65 -8.31 -1.07
CA LEU A 624 24.40 -9.51 -1.41
C LEU A 624 25.10 -9.43 -2.77
N GLY A 625 25.03 -8.28 -3.47
CA GLY A 625 25.66 -8.07 -4.77
C GLY A 625 25.05 -8.92 -5.89
N MET A 626 23.78 -9.30 -5.76
CA MET A 626 23.07 -10.16 -6.70
C MET A 626 22.17 -9.32 -7.61
N PRO A 627 22.36 -9.35 -8.95
CA PRO A 627 21.35 -8.85 -9.88
C PRO A 627 20.01 -9.57 -9.65
N PHE A 628 18.90 -8.84 -9.76
CA PHE A 628 17.57 -9.40 -9.48
C PHE A 628 17.26 -10.62 -10.38
N ASP A 629 17.72 -10.59 -11.63
CA ASP A 629 17.53 -11.64 -12.63
C ASP A 629 18.64 -12.72 -12.65
N SER A 630 19.54 -12.73 -11.66
CA SER A 630 20.62 -13.71 -11.55
C SER A 630 20.15 -15.08 -11.03
N PRO A 631 20.81 -16.20 -11.42
CA PRO A 631 20.53 -17.52 -10.85
C PRO A 631 20.66 -17.58 -9.32
N GLU A 632 21.61 -16.85 -8.75
CA GLU A 632 21.85 -16.77 -7.30
C GLU A 632 20.66 -16.11 -6.59
N ALA A 633 20.10 -15.04 -7.14
CA ALA A 633 18.89 -14.38 -6.61
C ALA A 633 17.67 -15.31 -6.69
N GLN A 634 17.52 -16.08 -7.78
CA GLN A 634 16.45 -17.07 -7.93
C GLN A 634 16.55 -18.19 -6.89
N GLN A 635 17.77 -18.69 -6.63
CA GLN A 635 18.01 -19.71 -5.62
C GLN A 635 17.76 -19.19 -4.19
N LEU A 636 18.18 -17.95 -3.90
CA LEU A 636 17.91 -17.32 -2.60
C LEU A 636 16.41 -17.08 -2.40
N ASN A 637 15.70 -16.64 -3.44
CA ASN A 637 14.23 -16.53 -3.43
C ASN A 637 13.58 -17.86 -3.01
N LYS A 638 13.98 -19.00 -3.59
CA LYS A 638 13.49 -20.33 -3.15
C LYS A 638 13.78 -20.58 -1.67
N GLY A 639 15.03 -20.41 -1.26
CA GLY A 639 15.46 -20.73 0.10
C GLY A 639 14.77 -19.88 1.17
N ILE A 640 14.48 -18.60 0.89
CA ILE A 640 13.77 -17.69 1.80
C ILE A 640 12.35 -18.22 2.03
N PHE A 641 11.60 -18.48 0.97
CA PHE A 641 10.20 -18.90 1.10
C PHE A 641 10.05 -20.33 1.61
N GLU A 642 10.97 -21.23 1.26
CA GLU A 642 11.05 -22.57 1.85
C GLU A 642 11.21 -22.49 3.38
N THR A 643 12.11 -21.62 3.85
CA THR A 643 12.37 -21.41 5.29
C THR A 643 11.16 -20.82 6.01
N ILE A 644 10.51 -19.82 5.41
CA ILE A 644 9.30 -19.20 5.98
C ILE A 644 8.19 -20.26 6.11
N TYR A 645 7.91 -21.01 5.03
CA TYR A 645 6.83 -21.99 5.06
C TYR A 645 7.09 -23.13 6.06
N TYR A 646 8.31 -23.68 6.07
CA TYR A 646 8.69 -24.74 7.01
C TYR A 646 8.50 -24.31 8.47
N HIS A 647 9.00 -23.13 8.83
CA HIS A 647 8.94 -22.67 10.22
C HIS A 647 7.56 -22.13 10.62
N ALA A 648 6.77 -21.63 9.69
CA ALA A 648 5.36 -21.31 9.95
C ALA A 648 4.55 -22.58 10.23
N LEU A 649 4.72 -23.63 9.43
CA LEU A 649 4.09 -24.94 9.65
C LEU A 649 4.52 -25.53 11.00
N LYS A 650 5.83 -25.50 11.30
CA LYS A 650 6.36 -25.99 12.57
C LYS A 650 5.74 -25.24 13.76
N ALA A 651 5.71 -23.90 13.73
CA ALA A 651 5.13 -23.11 14.81
C ALA A 651 3.61 -23.34 14.95
N SER A 652 2.90 -23.53 13.84
CA SER A 652 1.47 -23.86 13.86
C SER A 652 1.20 -25.28 14.40
N ALA A 653 2.09 -26.24 14.15
CA ALA A 653 2.05 -27.57 14.79
C ALA A 653 2.37 -27.49 16.29
N ASP A 654 3.36 -26.67 16.68
CA ASP A 654 3.71 -26.43 18.09
C ASP A 654 2.52 -25.79 18.86
N LEU A 655 1.73 -24.94 18.20
CA LEU A 655 0.46 -24.41 18.72
C LEU A 655 -0.63 -25.49 18.81
N ALA A 656 -0.79 -26.31 17.76
CA ALA A 656 -1.80 -27.37 17.74
C ALA A 656 -1.57 -28.41 18.83
N ALA A 657 -0.30 -28.72 19.14
CA ALA A 657 0.05 -29.60 20.25
C ALA A 657 -0.42 -29.08 21.63
N LYS A 658 -0.57 -27.76 21.78
CA LYS A 658 -0.99 -27.10 23.04
C LYS A 658 -2.49 -26.82 23.08
N GLU A 659 -3.06 -26.38 21.98
CA GLU A 659 -4.42 -25.82 21.91
C GLU A 659 -5.38 -26.65 21.04
N GLY A 660 -4.91 -27.74 20.45
CA GLY A 660 -5.62 -28.50 19.43
C GLY A 660 -5.56 -27.85 18.04
N PRO A 661 -5.79 -28.64 16.97
CA PRO A 661 -5.86 -28.11 15.61
C PRO A 661 -7.05 -27.15 15.41
N TYR A 662 -7.09 -26.43 14.28
CA TYR A 662 -8.28 -25.65 13.91
C TYR A 662 -9.48 -26.57 13.61
N GLU A 663 -10.69 -26.04 13.76
CA GLU A 663 -11.94 -26.82 13.74
C GLU A 663 -12.10 -27.67 12.47
N THR A 664 -11.73 -27.12 11.31
CA THR A 664 -11.90 -27.77 10.01
C THR A 664 -10.62 -28.42 9.46
N TYR A 665 -9.72 -28.85 10.36
CA TYR A 665 -8.46 -29.51 9.99
C TYR A 665 -8.70 -30.87 9.33
N GLU A 666 -9.59 -31.68 9.89
CA GLU A 666 -9.87 -33.01 9.35
C GLU A 666 -10.42 -32.94 7.92
N GLY A 667 -9.84 -33.75 7.03
CA GLY A 667 -10.19 -33.79 5.61
C GLY A 667 -9.41 -32.81 4.73
N SER A 668 -8.73 -31.81 5.32
CA SER A 668 -7.81 -30.91 4.61
C SER A 668 -6.62 -31.68 4.01
N PRO A 669 -5.97 -31.15 2.96
CA PRO A 669 -4.74 -31.73 2.42
C PRO A 669 -3.65 -32.01 3.47
N VAL A 670 -3.38 -31.05 4.37
CA VAL A 670 -2.36 -31.21 5.41
C VAL A 670 -2.69 -32.35 6.38
N SER A 671 -3.97 -32.61 6.67
CA SER A 671 -4.39 -33.78 7.47
C SER A 671 -4.11 -35.12 6.78
N LYS A 672 -4.01 -35.11 5.45
CA LYS A 672 -3.62 -36.26 4.61
C LYS A 672 -2.11 -36.29 4.34
N GLY A 673 -1.35 -35.43 5.01
CA GLY A 673 0.09 -35.31 4.84
C GLY A 673 0.51 -34.65 3.52
N ILE A 674 -0.37 -33.91 2.84
CA ILE A 674 -0.09 -33.16 1.60
C ILE A 674 0.19 -31.70 1.96
N LEU A 675 1.41 -31.23 1.70
CA LEU A 675 1.86 -29.86 1.91
C LEU A 675 1.84 -29.08 0.59
N GLN A 676 2.07 -27.76 0.64
CA GLN A 676 1.96 -26.92 -0.54
C GLN A 676 2.84 -27.38 -1.70
N HIS A 677 4.13 -27.62 -1.47
CA HIS A 677 5.04 -28.04 -2.54
C HIS A 677 4.63 -29.37 -3.19
N ASP A 678 3.91 -30.26 -2.50
CA ASP A 678 3.36 -31.48 -3.11
C ASP A 678 2.28 -31.16 -4.13
N MET A 679 1.41 -30.18 -3.85
CA MET A 679 0.38 -29.72 -4.79
C MET A 679 0.98 -29.05 -6.04
N TRP A 680 2.26 -28.68 -5.97
CA TRP A 680 3.06 -28.19 -7.09
C TRP A 680 3.95 -29.27 -7.73
N ASN A 681 3.96 -30.48 -7.19
CA ASN A 681 4.87 -31.56 -7.56
C ASN A 681 6.36 -31.18 -7.45
N VAL A 682 6.71 -30.41 -6.42
CA VAL A 682 8.08 -29.95 -6.14
C VAL A 682 8.66 -30.69 -4.95
N VAL A 683 9.85 -31.24 -5.14
CA VAL A 683 10.66 -31.80 -4.06
C VAL A 683 11.45 -30.64 -3.42
N PRO A 684 11.30 -30.39 -2.11
CA PRO A 684 12.00 -29.31 -1.44
C PRO A 684 13.50 -29.61 -1.29
N SER A 685 14.27 -28.62 -0.83
CA SER A 685 15.71 -28.83 -0.57
C SER A 685 15.93 -29.66 0.70
N ASP A 686 17.19 -30.05 0.93
CA ASP A 686 17.63 -30.77 2.13
C ASP A 686 17.92 -29.84 3.33
N ARG A 687 17.69 -28.52 3.19
CA ARG A 687 17.94 -27.53 4.25
C ARG A 687 17.14 -27.80 5.52
N TRP A 688 15.89 -28.25 5.37
CA TRP A 688 14.97 -28.48 6.48
C TRP A 688 14.41 -29.90 6.46
N ASN A 689 14.16 -30.47 7.64
CA ASN A 689 13.73 -31.87 7.77
C ASN A 689 12.21 -32.03 7.56
N TRP A 690 11.78 -31.94 6.30
CA TRP A 690 10.39 -32.11 5.89
C TRP A 690 9.75 -33.44 6.35
N PRO A 691 10.41 -34.61 6.30
CA PRO A 691 9.85 -35.86 6.83
C PRO A 691 9.52 -35.79 8.33
N ALA A 692 10.41 -35.22 9.14
CA ALA A 692 10.16 -35.05 10.58
C ALA A 692 9.00 -34.09 10.84
N LEU A 693 8.91 -32.99 10.09
CA LEU A 693 7.80 -32.04 10.20
C LEU A 693 6.46 -32.70 9.82
N ARG A 694 6.41 -33.47 8.73
CA ARG A 694 5.20 -34.23 8.34
C ARG A 694 4.78 -35.22 9.41
N SER A 695 5.75 -35.95 10.00
CA SER A 695 5.46 -36.87 11.10
C SER A 695 4.90 -36.14 12.33
N ASN A 696 5.40 -34.94 12.62
CA ASN A 696 4.86 -34.12 13.71
C ASN A 696 3.44 -33.64 13.39
N ILE A 697 3.20 -33.08 12.21
CA ILE A 697 1.88 -32.61 11.77
C ILE A 697 0.86 -33.76 11.80
N ALA A 698 1.22 -34.96 11.35
CA ALA A 698 0.34 -36.12 11.41
C ALA A 698 -0.05 -36.53 12.84
N LYS A 699 0.76 -36.18 13.85
CA LYS A 699 0.48 -36.50 15.27
C LYS A 699 -0.38 -35.44 15.95
N VAL A 700 -0.14 -34.15 15.67
CA VAL A 700 -0.72 -33.05 16.46
C VAL A 700 -1.63 -32.12 15.67
N GLY A 701 -1.61 -32.21 14.33
CA GLY A 701 -2.30 -31.30 13.44
C GLY A 701 -1.64 -29.93 13.32
N LEU A 702 -2.40 -28.96 12.80
CA LEU A 702 -1.99 -27.55 12.67
C LEU A 702 -3.03 -26.63 13.31
N ARG A 703 -2.59 -25.51 13.88
CA ARG A 703 -3.48 -24.51 14.49
C ARG A 703 -4.10 -23.55 13.47
N ASN A 704 -3.51 -23.43 12.28
CA ASN A 704 -3.90 -22.49 11.25
C ASN A 704 -4.06 -23.21 9.92
N SER A 705 -5.13 -22.91 9.17
CA SER A 705 -5.37 -23.55 7.87
C SER A 705 -4.42 -23.08 6.77
N LEU A 706 -3.98 -21.82 6.84
CA LEU A 706 -3.15 -21.13 5.84
C LEU A 706 -2.17 -20.21 6.57
N LEU A 707 -0.97 -19.99 6.00
CA LEU A 707 0.16 -19.40 6.71
C LEU A 707 0.88 -18.28 5.96
N VAL A 708 1.07 -18.40 4.65
CA VAL A 708 1.99 -17.55 3.87
C VAL A 708 1.22 -16.86 2.75
N ALA A 709 1.25 -15.53 2.74
CA ALA A 709 0.57 -14.70 1.75
C ALA A 709 1.30 -13.36 1.56
N PRO A 710 2.27 -13.28 0.62
CA PRO A 710 3.03 -12.07 0.38
C PRO A 710 2.17 -10.93 -0.20
N MET A 711 1.85 -9.97 0.66
CA MET A 711 1.00 -8.80 0.39
C MET A 711 1.80 -7.57 -0.08
N PRO A 712 1.17 -6.54 -0.67
CA PRO A 712 1.82 -5.27 -0.93
C PRO A 712 2.12 -4.56 0.40
N THR A 713 3.36 -4.07 0.55
CA THR A 713 3.83 -3.46 1.80
C THR A 713 3.95 -1.94 1.73
N ALA A 714 3.25 -1.28 0.80
CA ALA A 714 3.37 0.14 0.46
C ALA A 714 3.59 1.09 1.64
N SER A 715 2.85 0.94 2.75
CA SER A 715 3.04 1.79 3.94
C SER A 715 4.09 1.26 4.91
N THR A 716 4.14 -0.06 5.14
CA THR A 716 5.00 -0.68 6.16
C THR A 716 6.45 -0.79 5.71
N SER A 717 6.74 -1.04 4.43
CA SER A 717 8.09 -1.01 3.90
C SER A 717 8.65 0.41 3.88
N GLN A 718 7.81 1.41 3.60
CA GLN A 718 8.20 2.82 3.76
C GLN A 718 8.57 3.18 5.19
N ILE A 719 7.87 2.65 6.20
CA ILE A 719 8.21 2.86 7.62
C ILE A 719 9.57 2.23 7.94
N LEU A 720 9.83 1.00 7.46
CA LEU A 720 11.09 0.32 7.72
C LEU A 720 12.24 0.77 6.82
N GLY A 721 11.95 1.57 5.79
CA GLY A 721 12.92 2.08 4.81
C GLY A 721 13.35 1.04 3.78
N ASN A 722 12.50 0.06 3.46
CA ASN A 722 12.76 -1.02 2.49
C ASN A 722 11.95 -0.82 1.20
N ASN A 723 12.36 -1.50 0.11
CA ASN A 723 11.55 -1.64 -1.09
C ASN A 723 10.31 -2.51 -0.83
N GLU A 724 9.29 -2.33 -1.67
CA GLU A 724 8.02 -3.04 -1.51
C GLU A 724 8.16 -4.55 -1.74
N CYS A 725 7.61 -5.31 -0.80
CA CYS A 725 7.41 -6.75 -0.87
C CYS A 725 8.59 -7.53 -1.50
N PHE A 726 8.30 -8.24 -2.60
CA PHE A 726 9.24 -8.98 -3.43
C PHE A 726 9.52 -8.28 -4.77
N GLU A 727 9.22 -6.99 -4.88
CA GLU A 727 9.34 -6.27 -6.14
C GLU A 727 10.76 -5.77 -6.38
N PRO A 728 11.23 -5.72 -7.65
CA PRO A 728 12.40 -4.92 -8.01
C PRO A 728 12.17 -3.43 -7.74
N TYR A 729 13.24 -2.63 -7.69
CA TYR A 729 13.08 -1.17 -7.69
C TYR A 729 12.43 -0.71 -8.99
N THR A 730 11.35 0.05 -8.89
CA THR A 730 10.67 0.63 -10.06
C THR A 730 11.52 1.70 -10.74
N SER A 731 12.28 2.47 -9.94
CA SER A 731 13.26 3.44 -10.43
C SER A 731 14.35 3.66 -9.38
N ASN A 732 15.57 4.00 -9.82
CA ASN A 732 16.65 4.39 -8.89
C ASN A 732 16.59 5.85 -8.47
N ILE A 733 15.74 6.68 -9.09
CA ILE A 733 15.47 8.05 -8.65
C ILE A 733 13.99 8.35 -8.80
N TYR A 734 13.35 8.76 -7.72
CA TYR A 734 11.92 9.01 -7.72
C TYR A 734 11.57 10.21 -6.87
N SER A 735 10.41 10.78 -7.16
CA SER A 735 9.87 11.91 -6.43
C SER A 735 8.97 11.43 -5.29
N ARG A 736 9.17 11.96 -4.08
CA ARG A 736 8.34 11.67 -2.93
C ARG A 736 7.67 12.93 -2.42
N ARG A 737 6.34 12.92 -2.43
CA ARG A 737 5.52 14.02 -1.89
C ARG A 737 5.24 13.82 -0.42
N VAL A 738 5.55 14.82 0.37
CA VAL A 738 5.12 14.97 1.78
C VAL A 738 4.36 16.29 1.91
N LEU A 739 3.76 16.55 3.08
CA LEU A 739 2.94 17.76 3.29
C LEU A 739 3.73 19.06 3.04
N SER A 740 5.04 19.06 3.27
CA SER A 740 5.92 20.21 3.07
C SER A 740 6.51 20.35 1.67
N GLY A 741 6.20 19.43 0.75
CA GLY A 741 6.62 19.55 -0.64
C GLY A 741 7.04 18.24 -1.28
N GLU A 742 7.75 18.36 -2.40
CA GLU A 742 8.17 17.27 -3.26
C GLU A 742 9.69 17.11 -3.19
N PHE A 743 10.15 15.90 -2.84
CA PHE A 743 11.57 15.59 -2.57
C PHE A 743 12.09 14.58 -3.58
N VAL A 744 13.24 14.86 -4.17
CA VAL A 744 13.95 13.89 -5.01
C VAL A 744 14.67 12.89 -4.11
N VAL A 745 14.30 11.61 -4.24
CA VAL A 745 14.86 10.50 -3.48
C VAL A 745 15.63 9.59 -4.44
N VAL A 746 16.88 9.29 -4.10
CA VAL A 746 17.72 8.34 -4.83
C VAL A 746 17.68 6.99 -4.10
N ASN A 747 17.79 5.88 -4.83
CA ASN A 747 18.02 4.57 -4.24
C ASN A 747 19.26 4.65 -3.33
N LYS A 748 19.04 4.47 -2.01
CA LYS A 748 20.06 4.63 -0.97
C LYS A 748 21.28 3.72 -1.20
N HIS A 749 21.07 2.54 -1.79
CA HIS A 749 22.15 1.60 -2.06
C HIS A 749 23.02 2.07 -3.24
N LEU A 750 22.37 2.48 -4.34
CA LEU A 750 23.08 3.03 -5.50
C LEU A 750 23.85 4.30 -5.11
N LEU A 751 23.20 5.21 -4.39
CA LEU A 751 23.81 6.45 -3.94
C LEU A 751 25.07 6.18 -3.09
N HIS A 752 25.00 5.20 -2.18
CA HIS A 752 26.15 4.78 -1.40
C HIS A 752 27.27 4.24 -2.29
N ASP A 753 27.00 3.28 -3.16
CA ASP A 753 28.03 2.67 -4.02
C ASP A 753 28.70 3.70 -4.95
N LEU A 754 27.92 4.61 -5.55
CA LEU A 754 28.45 5.68 -6.40
C LEU A 754 29.26 6.72 -5.62
N THR A 755 28.92 6.95 -4.35
CA THR A 755 29.68 7.85 -3.47
C THR A 755 30.99 7.21 -3.06
N GLU A 756 30.99 5.94 -2.65
CA GLU A 756 32.21 5.18 -2.31
C GLU A 756 33.16 5.04 -3.50
N MET A 757 32.62 4.96 -4.72
CA MET A 757 33.42 4.98 -5.95
C MET A 757 33.95 6.38 -6.32
N GLY A 758 33.50 7.45 -5.66
CA GLY A 758 33.87 8.83 -5.96
C GLY A 758 33.29 9.37 -7.27
N VAL A 759 32.24 8.74 -7.84
CA VAL A 759 31.64 9.14 -9.13
C VAL A 759 30.34 9.92 -8.98
N TRP A 760 29.76 9.97 -7.77
CA TRP A 760 28.52 10.71 -7.53
C TRP A 760 28.71 12.22 -7.66
N THR A 761 28.08 12.81 -8.69
CA THR A 761 28.12 14.25 -8.96
C THR A 761 26.73 14.78 -9.32
N PRO A 762 26.46 16.09 -9.19
CA PRO A 762 25.22 16.70 -9.68
C PRO A 762 24.95 16.43 -11.17
N ALA A 763 26.01 16.34 -11.99
CA ALA A 763 25.90 16.02 -13.41
C ALA A 763 25.42 14.57 -13.62
N LEU A 764 26.02 13.59 -12.92
CA LEU A 764 25.59 12.19 -12.99
C LEU A 764 24.16 12.02 -12.47
N LYS A 765 23.80 12.69 -11.37
CA LYS A 765 22.42 12.71 -10.86
C LYS A 765 21.44 13.18 -11.94
N ASN A 766 21.71 14.32 -12.59
CA ASN A 766 20.84 14.85 -13.63
C ASN A 766 20.76 13.92 -14.86
N LYS A 767 21.84 13.21 -15.19
CA LYS A 767 21.88 12.20 -16.25
C LYS A 767 21.00 10.99 -15.90
N ILE A 768 21.02 10.54 -14.65
CA ILE A 768 20.11 9.47 -14.17
C ILE A 768 18.65 9.93 -14.22
N ILE A 769 18.35 11.19 -13.85
CA ILE A 769 16.99 11.77 -14.00
C ILE A 769 16.58 11.79 -15.47
N TYR A 770 17.48 12.21 -16.37
CA TYR A 770 17.22 12.26 -17.81
C TYR A 770 16.91 10.89 -18.41
N GLU A 771 17.46 9.83 -17.83
CA GLU A 771 17.21 8.43 -18.20
C GLU A 771 16.14 7.76 -17.31
N ASP A 772 15.23 8.54 -16.71
CA ASP A 772 14.11 8.07 -15.89
C ASP A 772 14.50 7.13 -14.72
N GLY A 773 15.72 7.32 -14.20
CA GLY A 773 16.29 6.52 -13.12
C GLY A 773 17.02 5.26 -13.56
N SER A 774 17.21 5.06 -14.86
CA SER A 774 18.11 4.03 -15.39
C SER A 774 19.58 4.40 -15.19
N VAL A 775 20.41 3.40 -14.92
CA VAL A 775 21.87 3.52 -14.89
C VAL A 775 22.55 2.83 -16.08
N GLN A 776 21.79 2.19 -16.97
CA GLN A 776 22.35 1.29 -17.99
C GLN A 776 23.22 2.02 -19.02
N LYS A 777 22.92 3.29 -19.33
CA LYS A 777 23.65 4.11 -20.31
C LYS A 777 24.80 4.91 -19.72
N MET A 778 25.12 4.73 -18.43
CA MET A 778 26.19 5.49 -17.76
C MET A 778 27.54 4.84 -18.02
N THR A 779 28.46 5.56 -18.68
CA THR A 779 29.83 5.07 -18.94
C THR A 779 30.70 5.07 -17.69
N GLU A 780 30.33 5.89 -16.71
CA GLU A 780 31.00 6.07 -15.42
C GLU A 780 30.72 4.92 -14.45
N ILE A 781 29.70 4.10 -14.73
CA ILE A 781 29.24 3.00 -13.86
C ILE A 781 29.68 1.65 -14.48
N PRO A 782 30.39 0.79 -13.73
CA PRO A 782 30.75 -0.56 -14.15
C PRO A 782 29.54 -1.45 -14.45
N ASP A 783 29.72 -2.43 -15.35
CA ASP A 783 28.61 -3.27 -15.84
C ASP A 783 28.06 -4.24 -14.78
N ASP A 784 28.88 -4.68 -13.85
CA ASP A 784 28.43 -5.46 -12.68
C ASP A 784 27.50 -4.64 -11.78
N LEU A 785 27.83 -3.36 -11.54
CA LEU A 785 26.96 -2.45 -10.78
C LEU A 785 25.67 -2.11 -11.55
N LYS A 786 25.76 -1.89 -12.87
CA LYS A 786 24.56 -1.72 -13.72
C LYS A 786 23.62 -2.92 -13.66
N ALA A 787 24.17 -4.14 -13.61
CA ALA A 787 23.37 -5.36 -13.51
C ALA A 787 22.61 -5.43 -12.18
N ILE A 788 23.23 -5.02 -11.06
CA ILE A 788 22.60 -4.98 -9.74
C ILE A 788 21.45 -3.96 -9.70
N TYR A 789 21.64 -2.79 -10.31
CA TYR A 789 20.69 -1.67 -10.25
C TYR A 789 19.77 -1.56 -11.47
N LYS A 790 19.50 -2.68 -12.16
CA LYS A 790 18.43 -2.72 -13.16
C LYS A 790 17.09 -2.34 -12.53
N THR A 791 16.34 -1.49 -13.23
CA THR A 791 14.97 -1.17 -12.84
C THR A 791 14.00 -2.28 -13.27
N VAL A 792 12.79 -2.30 -12.72
CA VAL A 792 11.76 -3.28 -13.10
C VAL A 792 11.44 -3.26 -14.61
N TRP A 793 11.59 -2.11 -15.26
CA TRP A 793 11.37 -1.91 -16.69
C TRP A 793 12.43 -2.60 -17.56
N GLU A 794 13.62 -2.82 -17.00
CA GLU A 794 14.78 -3.43 -17.65
C GLU A 794 14.87 -4.93 -17.39
N ILE A 795 14.11 -5.43 -16.40
CA ILE A 795 14.06 -6.84 -16.04
C ILE A 795 12.99 -7.55 -16.89
N LYS A 796 13.34 -8.72 -17.42
CA LYS A 796 12.40 -9.56 -18.18
C LYS A 796 11.26 -10.02 -17.27
N GLN A 797 10.03 -9.62 -17.58
CA GLN A 797 8.85 -9.97 -16.78
C GLN A 797 8.62 -11.49 -16.65
N LYS A 798 9.02 -12.29 -17.66
CA LYS A 798 8.99 -13.76 -17.56
C LYS A 798 9.85 -14.28 -16.41
N THR A 799 11.02 -13.69 -16.18
CA THR A 799 11.90 -14.04 -15.05
C THR A 799 11.21 -13.75 -13.72
N LEU A 800 10.48 -12.64 -13.60
CA LEU A 800 9.72 -12.32 -12.39
C LEU A 800 8.59 -13.32 -12.15
N VAL A 801 7.90 -13.76 -13.21
CA VAL A 801 6.90 -14.84 -13.14
C VAL A 801 7.54 -16.16 -12.72
N ASP A 802 8.69 -16.52 -13.29
CA ASP A 802 9.40 -17.76 -12.91
C ASP A 802 9.83 -17.73 -11.43
N MET A 803 10.36 -16.59 -10.94
CA MET A 803 10.65 -16.40 -9.51
C MET A 803 9.40 -16.47 -8.62
N ALA A 804 8.26 -15.98 -9.11
CA ALA A 804 6.98 -16.05 -8.41
C ALA A 804 6.46 -17.50 -8.32
N VAL A 805 6.65 -18.30 -9.37
CA VAL A 805 6.34 -19.74 -9.41
C VAL A 805 7.23 -20.51 -8.43
N ASP A 806 8.53 -20.23 -8.47
CA ASP A 806 9.52 -20.84 -7.59
C ASP A 806 9.18 -20.66 -6.10
N ARG A 807 8.78 -19.45 -5.70
CA ARG A 807 8.32 -19.20 -4.32
C ARG A 807 6.90 -19.69 -4.06
N GLY A 808 6.04 -19.73 -5.08
CA GLY A 808 4.65 -20.16 -5.01
C GLY A 808 4.48 -21.59 -4.49
N CYS A 809 5.50 -22.43 -4.68
CA CYS A 809 5.57 -23.79 -4.14
C CYS A 809 5.58 -23.83 -2.59
N TYR A 810 5.88 -22.71 -1.94
CA TYR A 810 5.95 -22.54 -0.49
C TYR A 810 4.98 -21.47 0.02
N ILE A 811 3.99 -21.09 -0.79
CA ILE A 811 2.94 -20.12 -0.46
C ILE A 811 1.61 -20.85 -0.56
N ASP A 812 0.94 -21.07 0.56
CA ASP A 812 -0.33 -21.81 0.64
C ASP A 812 -1.57 -20.96 0.29
N GLN A 813 -1.38 -19.64 0.17
CA GLN A 813 -2.32 -18.71 -0.44
C GLN A 813 -1.79 -18.26 -1.82
N SER A 814 -1.78 -16.96 -2.11
CA SER A 814 -1.15 -16.37 -3.31
C SER A 814 -0.20 -15.22 -2.94
N GLN A 815 0.21 -14.44 -3.93
CA GLN A 815 1.13 -13.31 -3.83
C GLN A 815 0.70 -12.18 -4.76
N SER A 816 0.80 -10.93 -4.33
CA SER A 816 0.39 -9.76 -5.14
C SER A 816 1.41 -9.41 -6.24
N LEU A 817 1.44 -10.18 -7.33
CA LEU A 817 2.43 -10.00 -8.39
C LEU A 817 2.05 -8.87 -9.36
N ASN A 818 2.72 -7.72 -9.27
CA ASN A 818 2.65 -6.67 -10.28
C ASN A 818 3.52 -7.00 -11.51
N VAL A 819 2.95 -6.81 -12.69
CA VAL A 819 3.62 -6.90 -13.99
C VAL A 819 3.90 -5.49 -14.48
N HIS A 820 5.11 -5.22 -14.97
CA HIS A 820 5.50 -3.92 -15.48
C HIS A 820 5.86 -4.01 -16.96
N MET A 821 5.22 -3.21 -17.81
CA MET A 821 5.48 -3.23 -19.25
C MET A 821 5.52 -1.80 -19.82
N GLU A 822 6.69 -1.35 -20.25
CA GLU A 822 6.91 0.01 -20.76
C GLU A 822 6.05 0.31 -22.00
N GLN A 823 6.07 -0.59 -22.99
CA GLN A 823 5.29 -0.48 -24.22
C GLN A 823 4.42 -1.72 -24.38
N PRO A 824 3.23 -1.73 -23.73
CA PRO A 824 2.33 -2.86 -23.79
C PRO A 824 1.68 -3.00 -25.17
N ASN A 825 1.53 -4.24 -25.61
CA ASN A 825 0.73 -4.58 -26.77
C ASN A 825 0.06 -5.95 -26.54
N PHE A 826 -0.93 -6.27 -27.36
CA PHE A 826 -1.70 -7.51 -27.19
C PHE A 826 -0.82 -8.76 -27.24
N GLY A 827 0.19 -8.80 -28.12
CA GLY A 827 1.09 -9.95 -28.23
C GLY A 827 1.95 -10.19 -26.98
N LYS A 828 2.56 -9.12 -26.43
CA LYS A 828 3.39 -9.19 -25.23
C LYS A 828 2.57 -9.57 -24.00
N LEU A 829 1.41 -8.93 -23.79
CA LEU A 829 0.53 -9.26 -22.67
C LEU A 829 -0.03 -10.68 -22.79
N THR A 830 -0.45 -11.09 -24.00
CA THR A 830 -0.88 -12.47 -24.24
C THR A 830 0.21 -13.46 -23.89
N SER A 831 1.44 -13.26 -24.40
CA SER A 831 2.55 -14.18 -24.10
C SER A 831 2.84 -14.27 -22.62
N LEU A 832 2.76 -13.17 -21.87
CA LEU A 832 3.02 -13.18 -20.43
C LEU A 832 1.89 -13.86 -19.65
N HIS A 833 0.62 -13.57 -19.96
CA HIS A 833 -0.52 -14.22 -19.32
C HIS A 833 -0.56 -15.72 -19.55
N PHE A 834 -0.27 -16.18 -20.77
CA PHE A 834 -0.18 -17.61 -21.06
C PHE A 834 1.06 -18.26 -20.43
N HIS A 835 2.18 -17.54 -20.33
CA HIS A 835 3.36 -18.02 -19.58
C HIS A 835 3.02 -18.23 -18.10
N ALA A 836 2.38 -17.24 -17.47
CA ALA A 836 1.95 -17.31 -16.09
C ALA A 836 0.93 -18.43 -15.82
N TRP A 837 -0.08 -18.57 -16.68
CA TRP A 837 -1.07 -19.64 -16.61
C TRP A 837 -0.44 -21.03 -16.77
N SER A 838 0.40 -21.22 -17.80
CA SER A 838 1.07 -22.51 -18.06
C SER A 838 2.05 -22.93 -16.96
N LYS A 839 2.62 -21.96 -16.24
CA LYS A 839 3.41 -22.19 -15.03
C LYS A 839 2.58 -22.31 -13.75
N VAL A 840 1.25 -22.27 -13.90
CA VAL A 840 0.28 -22.55 -12.84
C VAL A 840 0.40 -21.56 -11.68
N ILE A 841 0.67 -20.28 -11.98
CA ILE A 841 0.57 -19.19 -10.99
C ILE A 841 -0.89 -18.99 -10.57
N MET A 842 -1.11 -18.41 -9.40
CA MET A 842 -2.46 -18.14 -8.89
C MET A 842 -3.01 -16.77 -9.30
N SER A 843 -2.22 -15.70 -9.17
CA SER A 843 -2.69 -14.33 -9.44
C SER A 843 -1.63 -13.43 -10.08
N MET A 844 -2.11 -12.40 -10.79
CA MET A 844 -1.31 -11.31 -11.37
C MET A 844 -2.10 -10.00 -11.42
N LEU A 845 -1.39 -8.89 -11.21
CA LEU A 845 -1.84 -7.52 -11.41
C LEU A 845 -1.02 -6.89 -12.54
N VAL A 846 -1.67 -6.14 -13.44
CA VAL A 846 -0.98 -5.47 -14.54
C VAL A 846 -0.76 -4.00 -14.19
N GLN A 847 0.49 -3.55 -14.18
CA GLN A 847 0.87 -2.15 -14.08
C GLN A 847 1.49 -1.68 -15.40
N ILE A 848 0.95 -0.59 -15.92
CA ILE A 848 1.38 0.06 -17.16
C ILE A 848 1.69 1.52 -16.81
N PRO A 849 2.80 2.08 -17.32
CA PRO A 849 3.24 3.43 -16.98
C PRO A 849 2.25 4.53 -17.35
#